data_AF-F0VZ56-F1
#
_entry.id   AF-F0VZ56-F1
#
_cell.length_a   1.000
_cell.length_b   1.000
_cell.length_c   1.000
_cell.angle_alpha   90.00
_cell.angle_beta   90.00
_cell.angle_gamma   90.00
#
_symmetry.space_group_name_H-M   'P 1'
#
loop_
_entity.id
_entity.type
_entity.pdbx_description
1 polymer ?
#
loop_
_entity_poly.entity_id
_entity_poly.type
_entity_poly.pdbx_seq_one_letter_code
_entity_poly.pdbx_strand_id
1 'polypeptide(L)'
;MEGRVIETDVPSKLYALNLRKLSEISRLSERELVDGMYNADDAVDMQGVIVNRGDQVPFEAIGKSPDASFIDSTPAVTQVLVTAASSTMCLEGSDTPKCLLVLGEYTVIEYILAQLYVAGMEKIVILISYFGCEIMQTIKNSFLYPKMNITFLNLGDETPYGHARALLSAREMFSTPFLIHTADHIFDKTILYRLASFQLQGSVACVLADSGIIGTPGLPETAGKVQFGVDGNVRRIGRNLKQYDAIDAGLFLVTDRIFAALELLAYQKPKFSLAEALNVLRPRFGLKYMDVLGEGWLSVETEKQLERAIENDTILSLSPWPVFVAKDITVEEGSQDTGKSVFMAVSATDDDSSLRLVDARDTSTIFEGFVVGVDQLEGEYAEEDMTENTPLLKPLVSPKLSSASRRQSSSRLVRKRSSYLETSEEPFVLSIPVQARTHQAPTILQIETFSNNAERNAYIIELPKSPTSPSVTQQYILAVSGGNGSSLKKPTLLRQLSSLPTDVKNVAIGATELQDGRLQVQVLVERQVPAIGYILLVLSLFAISSMGVAFNLQRDVDPFLKLFWRSSASLLVLVPLSGASILQNGFPRVTSRLLSLFLISSVSHALFLMTFLWALNHTSISHAYIFNNCHSLLLVLGRVLLANEVSKHEFAGTGVGIVGGVLAAFDQSSVQDSNIVGVSAFGDFVALVGAIGGALYLTSVKEIRRDVDVPVLITAIFGLTTLLHFPVFALLKIPYTFSTDIEIGLFGWAGSPHGALIELYIVLICTIVGTLGYVGVLKYFDPIVISIVMLAEPILACLFGVVLNVEAIPGLCTIAGALLILFGTFLVVKKNGSSTEVINATDAMSASTKGFDFPPTISASKK
;
A
#
# COMPACT_ATOMS: atom_id res chain seq x y z
N MET A 1 -9.51 42.59 -0.53
CA MET A 1 -9.32 41.61 0.55
C MET A 1 -9.27 40.28 -0.13
N GLU A 2 -8.08 39.71 -0.24
CA GLU A 2 -7.86 38.40 -0.84
C GLU A 2 -8.36 37.37 0.15
N GLY A 3 -9.12 36.37 -0.32
CA GLY A 3 -9.47 35.23 0.53
C GLY A 3 -8.22 34.51 1.02
N ARG A 4 -8.39 33.49 1.86
CA ARG A 4 -7.37 32.53 2.26
C ARG A 4 -6.77 31.85 1.01
N VAL A 5 -5.79 32.53 0.40
CA VAL A 5 -4.95 32.05 -0.68
C VAL A 5 -3.86 31.26 0.00
N ILE A 6 -3.80 29.96 -0.29
CA ILE A 6 -2.65 29.15 0.14
C ILE A 6 -1.62 29.28 -0.98
N GLU A 7 -0.48 29.88 -0.64
CA GLU A 7 0.69 29.87 -1.51
C GLU A 7 1.12 28.42 -1.71
N THR A 8 1.08 27.93 -2.95
CA THR A 8 1.41 26.53 -3.23
C THR A 8 2.91 26.33 -3.27
N ASP A 9 3.40 25.31 -2.59
CA ASP A 9 4.83 24.98 -2.67
C ASP A 9 5.21 24.56 -4.09
N VAL A 10 6.29 25.17 -4.60
CA VAL A 10 6.89 24.81 -5.89
C VAL A 10 8.08 23.89 -5.63
N PRO A 11 8.06 22.63 -6.13
CA PRO A 11 9.11 21.68 -5.84
C PRO A 11 10.44 22.10 -6.46
N SER A 12 11.53 21.65 -5.80
CA SER A 12 12.87 22.08 -6.19
C SER A 12 13.50 21.29 -7.33
N LYS A 13 13.14 20.02 -7.46
CA LYS A 13 13.55 19.14 -8.55
C LYS A 13 12.40 18.18 -8.82
N LEU A 14 12.22 17.83 -10.09
CA LEU A 14 11.19 16.90 -10.56
C LEU A 14 11.82 15.92 -11.54
N TYR A 15 11.79 14.63 -11.22
CA TYR A 15 12.33 13.57 -12.09
C TYR A 15 11.20 12.67 -12.58
N ALA A 16 11.19 12.35 -13.88
CA ALA A 16 10.23 11.40 -14.43
C ALA A 16 10.81 9.97 -14.43
N LEU A 17 10.02 9.01 -13.94
CA LEU A 17 10.36 7.60 -13.80
C LEU A 17 9.44 6.76 -14.71
N ASN A 18 10.03 6.10 -15.71
CA ASN A 18 9.28 5.29 -16.68
C ASN A 18 8.90 3.93 -16.08
N LEU A 19 7.61 3.71 -15.82
CA LEU A 19 7.12 2.49 -15.14
C LEU A 19 7.30 1.23 -15.98
N ARG A 20 7.26 1.34 -17.31
CA ARG A 20 7.48 0.20 -18.22
C ARG A 20 8.92 -0.28 -18.16
N LYS A 21 9.88 0.63 -18.23
CA LYS A 21 11.30 0.31 -18.08
C LYS A 21 11.61 -0.21 -16.67
N LEU A 22 10.94 0.33 -15.66
CA LEU A 22 11.01 -0.15 -14.28
C LEU A 22 10.48 -1.59 -14.12
N SER A 23 9.40 -1.93 -14.81
CA SER A 23 8.83 -3.28 -14.88
C SER A 23 9.80 -4.28 -15.52
N GLU A 24 10.46 -3.90 -16.62
CA GLU A 24 11.48 -4.72 -17.27
C GLU A 24 12.70 -4.98 -16.37
N ILE A 25 13.18 -3.94 -15.67
CA ILE A 25 14.34 -4.03 -14.77
C ILE A 25 14.01 -4.86 -13.51
N SER A 26 12.83 -4.66 -12.92
CA SER A 26 12.41 -5.34 -11.68
C SER A 26 11.86 -6.75 -11.88
N ARG A 27 11.57 -7.15 -13.14
CA ARG A 27 10.87 -8.39 -13.50
C ARG A 27 9.50 -8.55 -12.81
N LEU A 28 8.88 -7.44 -12.45
CA LEU A 28 7.50 -7.37 -11.98
C LEU A 28 6.66 -6.75 -13.08
N SER A 29 5.41 -7.19 -13.27
CA SER A 29 4.51 -6.50 -14.18
C SER A 29 4.24 -5.08 -13.70
N GLU A 30 3.96 -4.14 -14.61
CA GLU A 30 3.64 -2.75 -14.27
C GLU A 30 2.53 -2.66 -13.23
N ARG A 31 1.52 -3.54 -13.32
CA ARG A 31 0.42 -3.61 -12.36
C ARG A 31 0.88 -4.01 -10.96
N GLU A 32 1.69 -5.07 -10.84
CA GLU A 32 2.23 -5.52 -9.55
C GLU A 32 3.13 -4.46 -8.92
N LEU A 33 3.88 -3.73 -9.74
CA LEU A 33 4.73 -2.64 -9.28
C LEU A 33 3.89 -1.48 -8.72
N VAL A 34 2.86 -1.03 -9.45
CA VAL A 34 1.95 0.03 -9.00
C VAL A 34 1.13 -0.39 -7.78
N ASP A 35 0.54 -1.59 -7.79
CA ASP A 35 -0.21 -2.13 -6.66
C ASP A 35 0.70 -2.32 -5.44
N GLY A 36 1.95 -2.72 -5.63
CA GLY A 36 2.96 -2.83 -4.57
C GLY A 36 3.30 -1.50 -3.92
N MET A 37 3.52 -0.46 -4.73
CA MET A 37 3.79 0.90 -4.23
C MET A 37 2.56 1.52 -3.55
N TYR A 38 1.34 1.25 -4.05
CA TYR A 38 0.10 1.75 -3.46
C TYR A 38 -0.26 1.07 -2.13
N ASN A 39 0.15 -0.20 -1.95
CA ASN A 39 -0.08 -0.94 -0.71
C ASN A 39 0.92 -0.58 0.42
N ALA A 40 1.86 0.35 0.18
CA ALA A 40 2.72 0.85 1.22
C ALA A 40 1.90 1.58 2.30
N ASP A 41 2.30 1.46 3.57
CA ASP A 41 1.55 2.04 4.70
C ASP A 41 1.40 3.58 4.58
N ASP A 42 2.39 4.23 3.97
CA ASP A 42 2.50 5.68 3.80
C ASP A 42 1.96 6.20 2.45
N ALA A 43 1.27 5.35 1.67
CA ALA A 43 0.62 5.78 0.43
C ALA A 43 -0.67 6.57 0.72
N VAL A 44 -0.78 7.76 0.12
CA VAL A 44 -1.93 8.68 0.24
C VAL A 44 -2.52 9.01 -1.13
N ASP A 45 -3.84 9.23 -1.18
CA ASP A 45 -4.53 9.58 -2.42
C ASP A 45 -4.24 11.03 -2.83
N MET A 46 -4.18 11.25 -4.15
CA MET A 46 -3.86 12.54 -4.78
C MET A 46 -4.87 12.86 -5.89
N GLN A 47 -5.19 14.14 -6.04
CA GLN A 47 -5.90 14.68 -7.21
C GLN A 47 -5.06 15.77 -7.88
N GLY A 48 -4.96 15.71 -9.20
CA GLY A 48 -4.22 16.69 -10.01
C GLY A 48 -5.09 17.36 -11.06
N VAL A 49 -4.81 18.64 -11.34
CA VAL A 49 -5.44 19.41 -12.42
C VAL A 49 -4.40 20.22 -13.19
N ILE A 50 -4.59 20.31 -14.50
CA ILE A 50 -3.75 21.12 -15.39
C ILE A 50 -4.49 22.41 -15.75
N VAL A 51 -3.89 23.56 -15.45
CA VAL A 51 -4.47 24.89 -15.72
C VAL A 51 -3.45 25.82 -16.40
N ASN A 52 -3.89 26.97 -16.91
CA ASN A 52 -2.95 27.95 -17.45
C ASN A 52 -2.25 28.68 -16.31
N ARG A 53 -1.03 29.14 -16.55
CA ARG A 53 -0.26 29.87 -15.54
C ARG A 53 -1.00 31.15 -15.11
N GLY A 54 -1.07 31.39 -13.80
CA GLY A 54 -1.77 32.53 -13.23
C GLY A 54 -3.26 32.30 -12.92
N ASP A 55 -3.83 31.17 -13.33
CA ASP A 55 -5.20 30.80 -12.97
C ASP A 55 -5.29 30.46 -11.46
N GLN A 56 -6.40 30.85 -10.85
CA GLN A 56 -6.73 30.55 -9.45
C GLN A 56 -7.57 29.27 -9.35
N VAL A 57 -7.04 28.28 -8.64
CA VAL A 57 -7.65 26.94 -8.57
C VAL A 57 -8.31 26.72 -7.20
N PRO A 58 -9.64 26.56 -7.13
CA PRO A 58 -10.34 26.33 -5.88
C PRO A 58 -10.25 24.85 -5.48
N PHE A 59 -9.82 24.56 -4.26
CA PHE A 59 -9.83 23.22 -3.67
C PHE A 59 -10.73 23.20 -2.44
N GLU A 60 -11.57 22.17 -2.32
CA GLU A 60 -12.40 21.88 -1.17
C GLU A 60 -11.75 20.81 -0.29
N ALA A 61 -11.59 21.10 1.01
CA ALA A 61 -11.33 20.09 2.02
C ALA A 61 -12.60 19.30 2.38
N ILE A 62 -12.58 17.99 2.15
CA ILE A 62 -13.69 17.05 2.38
C ILE A 62 -13.25 16.04 3.44
N GLY A 63 -13.79 16.11 4.66
CA GLY A 63 -13.45 15.10 5.68
C GLY A 63 -13.92 15.30 7.12
N LYS A 64 -14.85 16.22 7.40
CA LYS A 64 -15.38 16.41 8.77
C LYS A 64 -16.86 16.06 8.97
N SER A 65 -17.53 15.47 7.98
CA SER A 65 -18.96 15.12 8.11
C SER A 65 -19.20 13.61 7.88
N PRO A 66 -19.93 12.93 8.77
CA PRO A 66 -20.11 11.47 8.75
C PRO A 66 -20.96 10.91 7.59
N ASP A 67 -21.56 11.73 6.72
CA ASP A 67 -22.48 11.26 5.66
C ASP A 67 -22.11 11.78 4.24
N ALA A 68 -20.87 11.54 3.80
CA ALA A 68 -20.38 11.93 2.47
C ALA A 68 -20.99 11.14 1.28
N SER A 69 -21.87 10.16 1.52
CA SER A 69 -22.46 9.31 0.45
C SER A 69 -23.57 9.98 -0.37
N PHE A 70 -23.98 11.20 -0.04
CA PHE A 70 -25.11 11.89 -0.69
C PHE A 70 -24.70 12.92 -1.77
N ILE A 71 -23.40 13.17 -1.98
CA ILE A 71 -22.90 14.42 -2.60
C ILE A 71 -22.67 14.33 -4.12
N ASP A 72 -22.75 13.15 -4.75
CA ASP A 72 -22.50 13.01 -6.21
C ASP A 72 -23.71 13.32 -7.12
N SER A 73 -24.81 13.87 -6.57
CA SER A 73 -26.01 14.16 -7.36
C SER A 73 -26.39 15.63 -7.29
N THR A 74 -26.84 16.20 -8.42
CA THR A 74 -27.28 17.59 -8.48
C THR A 74 -28.60 17.75 -7.71
N PRO A 75 -28.78 18.83 -6.92
CA PRO A 75 -30.03 19.05 -6.21
C PRO A 75 -31.19 19.28 -7.18
N ALA A 76 -32.42 18.94 -6.77
CA ALA A 76 -33.61 19.12 -7.60
C ALA A 76 -33.92 20.59 -7.91
N VAL A 77 -33.44 21.51 -7.07
CA VAL A 77 -33.59 22.97 -7.21
C VAL A 77 -32.21 23.63 -7.18
N THR A 78 -31.89 24.39 -8.23
CA THR A 78 -30.59 25.07 -8.39
C THR A 78 -30.71 26.60 -8.42
N GLN A 79 -31.88 27.15 -8.06
CA GLN A 79 -32.14 28.59 -8.07
C GLN A 79 -32.38 29.13 -6.65
N VAL A 80 -31.77 30.26 -6.32
CA VAL A 80 -31.89 30.91 -5.01
C VAL A 80 -32.09 32.41 -5.13
N LEU A 81 -32.96 32.95 -4.29
CA LEU A 81 -33.16 34.37 -4.02
C LEU A 81 -32.51 34.70 -2.68
N VAL A 82 -31.36 35.38 -2.72
CA VAL A 82 -30.68 35.89 -1.53
C VAL A 82 -31.24 37.28 -1.22
N THR A 83 -31.83 37.42 -0.04
CA THR A 83 -32.55 38.62 0.35
C THR A 83 -31.66 39.52 1.20
N ALA A 84 -30.84 40.32 0.52
CA ALA A 84 -30.00 41.30 1.19
C ALA A 84 -30.76 42.60 1.51
N ALA A 85 -31.90 42.86 0.84
CA ALA A 85 -32.82 43.96 1.13
C ALA A 85 -33.74 43.64 2.33
N SER A 86 -33.63 44.40 3.43
CA SER A 86 -34.48 44.25 4.62
C SER A 86 -34.76 45.59 5.28
N SER A 87 -35.80 45.68 6.11
CA SER A 87 -36.04 46.85 6.97
C SER A 87 -35.08 46.94 8.16
N THR A 88 -34.33 45.87 8.43
CA THR A 88 -33.34 45.76 9.51
C THR A 88 -32.02 45.29 8.92
N MET A 89 -31.41 46.12 8.06
CA MET A 89 -30.19 45.75 7.33
C MET A 89 -28.95 45.79 8.21
N CYS A 90 -28.91 46.66 9.22
CA CYS A 90 -27.78 46.82 10.14
C CYS A 90 -28.15 46.37 11.56
N LEU A 91 -27.14 46.11 12.38
CA LEU A 91 -27.29 45.96 13.82
C LEU A 91 -27.58 47.32 14.47
N GLU A 92 -28.17 47.30 15.66
CA GLU A 92 -28.48 48.54 16.39
C GLU A 92 -27.19 49.30 16.72
N GLY A 93 -27.02 50.50 16.16
CA GLY A 93 -25.81 51.31 16.34
C GLY A 93 -24.69 51.05 15.33
N SER A 94 -24.92 50.22 14.30
CA SER A 94 -23.97 49.98 13.20
C SER A 94 -24.46 50.57 11.88
N ASP A 95 -23.53 51.13 11.09
CA ASP A 95 -23.78 51.61 9.72
C ASP A 95 -23.47 50.53 8.66
N THR A 96 -23.00 49.35 9.08
CA THR A 96 -22.64 48.25 8.18
C THR A 96 -23.79 47.26 8.02
N PRO A 97 -24.17 46.88 6.78
CA PRO A 97 -25.14 45.82 6.55
C PRO A 97 -24.69 44.50 7.18
N LYS A 98 -25.61 43.74 7.78
CA LYS A 98 -25.36 42.45 8.43
C LYS A 98 -24.62 41.46 7.52
N CYS A 99 -24.99 41.43 6.24
CA CYS A 99 -24.35 40.58 5.24
C CYS A 99 -22.89 40.96 4.94
N LEU A 100 -22.47 42.19 5.29
CA LEU A 100 -21.10 42.69 5.12
C LEU A 100 -20.31 42.68 6.43
N LEU A 101 -20.89 42.21 7.54
CA LEU A 101 -20.14 41.99 8.77
C LEU A 101 -19.11 40.89 8.56
N VAL A 102 -17.93 41.09 9.13
CA VAL A 102 -16.79 40.17 8.99
C VAL A 102 -16.86 39.14 10.12
N LEU A 103 -16.82 37.87 9.75
CA LEU A 103 -16.66 36.72 10.64
C LEU A 103 -15.37 35.98 10.25
N GLY A 104 -14.37 35.97 11.11
CA GLY A 104 -13.04 35.48 10.74
C GLY A 104 -12.41 36.36 9.66
N GLU A 105 -12.08 35.78 8.50
CA GLU A 105 -11.41 36.49 7.39
C GLU A 105 -12.38 37.02 6.31
N TYR A 106 -13.66 36.65 6.38
CA TYR A 106 -14.63 36.91 5.30
C TYR A 106 -15.91 37.57 5.80
N THR A 107 -16.63 38.20 4.89
CA THR A 107 -17.96 38.74 5.16
C THR A 107 -19.03 37.64 5.16
N VAL A 108 -20.11 37.82 5.93
CA VAL A 108 -21.26 36.89 5.96
C VAL A 108 -21.76 36.54 4.56
N ILE A 109 -21.81 37.49 3.62
CA ILE A 109 -22.26 37.24 2.26
C ILE A 109 -21.30 36.35 1.46
N GLU A 110 -20.00 36.43 1.72
CA GLU A 110 -19.04 35.53 1.06
C GLU A 110 -19.16 34.10 1.61
N TYR A 111 -19.45 33.92 2.92
CA TYR A 111 -19.81 32.60 3.48
C TYR A 111 -21.02 32.01 2.76
N ILE A 112 -22.07 32.82 2.58
CA ILE A 112 -23.29 32.41 1.88
C ILE A 112 -22.98 32.00 0.44
N LEU A 113 -22.20 32.80 -0.30
CA LEU A 113 -21.84 32.49 -1.68
C LEU A 113 -21.03 31.20 -1.78
N ALA A 114 -20.06 30.97 -0.88
CA ALA A 114 -19.27 29.76 -0.85
C ALA A 114 -20.14 28.52 -0.61
N GLN A 115 -21.06 28.59 0.34
CA GLN A 115 -21.97 27.48 0.67
C GLN A 115 -22.97 27.20 -0.46
N LEU A 116 -23.52 28.24 -1.10
CA LEU A 116 -24.37 28.09 -2.27
C LEU A 116 -23.61 27.48 -3.45
N TYR A 117 -22.34 27.86 -3.64
CA TYR A 117 -21.47 27.28 -4.68
C TYR A 117 -21.24 25.80 -4.47
N VAL A 118 -20.81 25.41 -3.26
CA VAL A 118 -20.56 24.01 -2.90
C VAL A 118 -21.85 23.18 -2.91
N ALA A 119 -22.99 23.78 -2.60
CA ALA A 119 -24.31 23.13 -2.70
C ALA A 119 -24.82 22.98 -4.15
N GLY A 120 -24.08 23.47 -5.16
CA GLY A 120 -24.43 23.32 -6.58
C GLY A 120 -25.52 24.29 -7.06
N MET A 121 -25.67 25.46 -6.43
CA MET A 121 -26.64 26.47 -6.86
C MET A 121 -26.14 27.19 -8.12
N GLU A 122 -26.94 27.14 -9.19
CA GLU A 122 -26.55 27.66 -10.49
C GLU A 122 -26.94 29.12 -10.66
N LYS A 123 -28.19 29.47 -10.31
CA LYS A 123 -28.75 30.82 -10.52
C LYS A 123 -29.02 31.50 -9.20
N ILE A 124 -28.33 32.61 -8.97
CA ILE A 124 -28.40 33.39 -7.75
C ILE A 124 -28.95 34.76 -8.07
N VAL A 125 -30.10 35.09 -7.51
CA VAL A 125 -30.65 36.44 -7.56
C VAL A 125 -30.43 37.10 -6.21
N ILE A 126 -29.72 38.21 -6.17
CA ILE A 126 -29.44 38.95 -4.93
C ILE A 126 -30.28 40.22 -4.94
N LEU A 127 -31.25 40.26 -4.03
CA LEU A 127 -32.14 41.39 -3.85
C LEU A 127 -31.44 42.45 -2.99
N ILE A 128 -31.20 43.64 -3.54
CA ILE A 128 -30.50 44.75 -2.88
C ILE A 128 -31.37 46.03 -2.88
N SER A 129 -31.10 46.93 -1.94
CA SER A 129 -31.80 48.22 -1.77
C SER A 129 -30.81 49.31 -1.33
N TYR A 130 -31.09 50.07 -0.27
CA TYR A 130 -30.27 51.17 0.29
C TYR A 130 -28.73 50.98 0.25
N PHE A 131 -28.20 49.84 0.73
CA PHE A 131 -26.76 49.54 0.71
C PHE A 131 -26.29 48.76 -0.53
N GLY A 132 -27.05 48.83 -1.61
CA GLY A 132 -26.87 47.95 -2.77
C GLY A 132 -25.54 48.14 -3.49
N CYS A 133 -25.01 49.36 -3.54
CA CYS A 133 -23.72 49.64 -4.17
C CYS A 133 -22.56 48.93 -3.45
N GLU A 134 -22.52 49.02 -2.11
CA GLU A 134 -21.48 48.40 -1.28
C GLU A 134 -21.55 46.89 -1.35
N ILE A 135 -22.76 46.31 -1.20
CA ILE A 135 -22.98 44.87 -1.30
C ILE A 135 -22.56 44.35 -2.67
N MET A 136 -22.97 45.03 -3.74
CA MET A 136 -22.60 44.65 -5.10
C MET A 136 -21.09 44.74 -5.33
N GLN A 137 -20.42 45.75 -4.78
CA GLN A 137 -18.97 45.91 -4.91
C GLN A 137 -18.22 44.80 -4.17
N THR A 138 -18.60 44.49 -2.93
CA THR A 138 -18.00 43.38 -2.17
C THR A 138 -18.15 42.06 -2.90
N ILE A 139 -19.35 41.75 -3.41
CA ILE A 139 -19.60 40.50 -4.14
C ILE A 139 -18.81 40.46 -5.44
N LYS A 140 -18.77 41.54 -6.22
CA LYS A 140 -18.01 41.59 -7.49
C LYS A 140 -16.50 41.44 -7.30
N ASN A 141 -15.98 41.80 -6.13
CA ASN A 141 -14.58 41.61 -5.77
C ASN A 141 -14.27 40.18 -5.27
N SER A 142 -15.30 39.37 -5.00
CA SER A 142 -15.11 37.97 -4.60
C SER A 142 -14.69 37.11 -5.78
N PHE A 143 -13.75 36.19 -5.55
CA PHE A 143 -13.31 35.21 -6.56
C PHE A 143 -14.42 34.26 -7.01
N LEU A 144 -15.51 34.15 -6.25
CA LEU A 144 -16.68 33.33 -6.58
C LEU A 144 -17.58 33.99 -7.62
N TYR A 145 -17.57 35.32 -7.74
CA TYR A 145 -18.43 36.05 -8.66
C TYR A 145 -18.34 35.59 -10.13
N PRO A 146 -17.15 35.44 -10.75
CA PRO A 146 -17.06 34.95 -12.12
C PRO A 146 -17.46 33.47 -12.29
N LYS A 147 -17.53 32.70 -11.20
CA LYS A 147 -17.85 31.26 -11.21
C LYS A 147 -19.35 30.97 -11.06
N MET A 148 -20.14 31.99 -10.69
CA MET A 148 -21.56 31.85 -10.37
C MET A 148 -22.43 32.74 -11.27
N ASN A 149 -23.64 32.31 -11.60
CA ASN A 149 -24.59 33.17 -12.33
C ASN A 149 -25.35 34.07 -11.35
N ILE A 150 -24.71 35.17 -10.95
CA ILE A 150 -25.25 36.14 -10.00
C ILE A 150 -25.93 37.30 -10.75
N THR A 151 -27.21 37.52 -10.46
CA THR A 151 -27.99 38.68 -10.93
C THR A 151 -28.41 39.55 -9.75
N PHE A 152 -28.13 40.84 -9.82
CA PHE A 152 -28.56 41.81 -8.80
C PHE A 152 -29.92 42.41 -9.17
N LEU A 153 -30.89 42.28 -8.26
CA LEU A 153 -32.18 42.97 -8.35
C LEU A 153 -32.17 44.16 -7.40
N ASN A 154 -31.90 45.35 -7.93
CA ASN A 154 -31.80 46.58 -7.16
C ASN A 154 -33.15 47.31 -7.08
N LEU A 155 -33.64 47.53 -5.85
CA LEU A 155 -34.89 48.23 -5.57
C LEU A 155 -34.74 49.76 -5.40
N GLY A 156 -33.50 50.25 -5.34
CA GLY A 156 -33.19 51.66 -5.10
C GLY A 156 -33.24 52.06 -3.61
N ASP A 157 -32.92 53.34 -3.35
CA ASP A 157 -32.68 53.86 -2.00
C ASP A 157 -33.98 54.24 -1.26
N GLU A 158 -35.07 54.48 -1.99
CA GLU A 158 -36.32 54.99 -1.43
C GLU A 158 -37.34 53.92 -1.00
N THR A 159 -37.06 52.62 -1.14
CA THR A 159 -38.07 51.58 -0.87
C THR A 159 -38.34 51.37 0.63
N PRO A 160 -39.48 51.83 1.20
CA PRO A 160 -39.79 51.71 2.62
C PRO A 160 -40.61 50.45 2.93
N TYR A 161 -40.45 49.41 2.10
CA TYR A 161 -41.27 48.22 2.16
C TYR A 161 -40.66 47.17 3.09
N GLY A 162 -41.49 46.51 3.91
CA GLY A 162 -41.01 45.39 4.73
C GLY A 162 -40.45 44.26 3.87
N HIS A 163 -39.47 43.52 4.39
CA HIS A 163 -38.74 42.43 3.71
C HIS A 163 -39.60 41.53 2.80
N ALA A 164 -40.76 41.07 3.26
CA ALA A 164 -41.62 40.18 2.48
C ALA A 164 -42.20 40.85 1.22
N ARG A 165 -42.47 42.16 1.24
CA ARG A 165 -42.97 42.87 0.06
C ARG A 165 -41.89 43.05 -1.00
N ALA A 166 -40.63 43.21 -0.58
CA ALA A 166 -39.48 43.32 -1.48
C ALA A 166 -39.30 42.06 -2.35
N LEU A 167 -39.69 40.89 -1.83
CA LEU A 167 -39.68 39.62 -2.58
C LEU A 167 -40.56 39.68 -3.84
N LEU A 168 -41.66 40.44 -3.84
CA LEU A 168 -42.59 40.51 -4.97
C LEU A 168 -41.90 41.01 -6.25
N SER A 169 -40.88 41.86 -6.12
CA SER A 169 -40.09 42.37 -7.25
C SER A 169 -39.33 41.28 -8.00
N ALA A 170 -39.09 40.12 -7.37
CA ALA A 170 -38.39 38.99 -7.98
C ALA A 170 -39.32 38.05 -8.77
N ARG A 171 -40.64 38.32 -8.85
CA ARG A 171 -41.64 37.43 -9.46
C ARG A 171 -41.26 36.95 -10.86
N GLU A 172 -40.77 37.85 -11.70
CA GLU A 172 -40.46 37.54 -13.10
C GLU A 172 -39.14 36.76 -13.27
N MET A 173 -38.37 36.64 -12.19
CA MET A 173 -37.09 35.93 -12.20
C MET A 173 -37.25 34.45 -11.84
N PHE A 174 -38.40 34.00 -11.32
CA PHE A 174 -38.60 32.62 -10.88
C PHE A 174 -39.92 32.03 -11.39
N SER A 175 -39.82 30.99 -12.22
CA SER A 175 -40.95 30.23 -12.79
C SER A 175 -41.03 28.77 -12.31
N THR A 176 -40.06 28.35 -11.52
CA THR A 176 -39.93 26.99 -10.95
C THR A 176 -39.61 27.14 -9.46
N PRO A 177 -39.72 26.07 -8.65
CA PRO A 177 -39.36 26.15 -7.24
C PRO A 177 -37.94 26.68 -7.03
N PHE A 178 -37.77 27.50 -6.00
CA PHE A 178 -36.51 28.17 -5.70
C PHE A 178 -36.34 28.31 -4.18
N LEU A 179 -35.10 28.51 -3.74
CA LEU A 179 -34.79 28.80 -2.34
C LEU A 179 -34.92 30.31 -2.07
N ILE A 180 -35.48 30.68 -0.93
CA ILE A 180 -35.33 32.01 -0.33
C ILE A 180 -34.32 31.87 0.80
N HIS A 181 -33.25 32.66 0.73
CA HIS A 181 -32.15 32.65 1.68
C HIS A 181 -31.95 34.05 2.27
N THR A 182 -32.05 34.19 3.59
CA THR A 182 -31.80 35.45 4.28
C THR A 182 -30.30 35.76 4.30
N ALA A 183 -29.92 37.02 4.04
CA ALA A 183 -28.51 37.39 3.87
C ALA A 183 -27.74 37.58 5.20
N ASP A 184 -28.34 37.20 6.32
CA ASP A 184 -27.78 37.27 7.68
C ASP A 184 -27.69 35.88 8.35
N HIS A 185 -27.89 34.81 7.57
CA HIS A 185 -27.81 33.42 8.01
C HIS A 185 -26.76 32.68 7.19
N ILE A 186 -26.09 31.70 7.78
CA ILE A 186 -25.07 30.85 7.17
C ILE A 186 -25.47 29.40 7.46
N PHE A 187 -25.50 28.53 6.45
CA PHE A 187 -25.97 27.14 6.57
C PHE A 187 -24.95 26.15 6.05
N ASP A 188 -24.77 25.04 6.75
CA ASP A 188 -23.99 23.92 6.24
C ASP A 188 -24.47 23.48 4.83
N LYS A 189 -23.52 23.07 3.98
CA LYS A 189 -23.82 22.60 2.61
C LYS A 189 -24.84 21.45 2.61
N THR A 190 -24.80 20.61 3.65
CA THR A 190 -25.73 19.48 3.83
C THR A 190 -27.17 19.96 4.00
N ILE A 191 -27.40 21.03 4.77
CA ILE A 191 -28.72 21.65 4.95
C ILE A 191 -29.25 22.18 3.61
N LEU A 192 -28.41 22.94 2.88
CA LEU A 192 -28.76 23.50 1.58
C LEU A 192 -29.15 22.39 0.60
N TYR A 193 -28.33 21.34 0.49
CA TYR A 193 -28.56 20.22 -0.40
C TYR A 193 -29.85 19.45 -0.06
N ARG A 194 -30.08 19.12 1.22
CA ARG A 194 -31.29 18.41 1.67
C ARG A 194 -32.55 19.22 1.38
N LEU A 195 -32.53 20.52 1.70
CA LEU A 195 -33.71 21.37 1.47
C LEU A 195 -33.96 21.56 -0.02
N ALA A 196 -32.92 21.78 -0.82
CA ALA A 196 -33.03 21.91 -2.28
C ALA A 196 -33.53 20.63 -2.97
N SER A 197 -33.24 19.47 -2.38
CA SER A 197 -33.71 18.15 -2.85
C SER A 197 -35.06 17.74 -2.27
N PHE A 198 -35.67 18.56 -1.41
CA PHE A 198 -36.91 18.23 -0.73
C PHE A 198 -38.10 18.22 -1.70
N GLN A 199 -38.88 17.14 -1.69
CA GLN A 199 -40.08 17.03 -2.51
C GLN A 199 -41.27 17.74 -1.87
N LEU A 200 -41.68 18.88 -2.44
CA LEU A 200 -42.81 19.67 -1.93
C LEU A 200 -44.17 18.97 -1.97
N GLN A 201 -44.35 17.93 -2.81
CA GLN A 201 -45.60 17.15 -2.93
C GLN A 201 -46.86 18.04 -3.12
N GLY A 202 -46.74 19.12 -3.90
CA GLY A 202 -47.84 20.08 -4.13
C GLY A 202 -47.99 21.19 -3.09
N SER A 203 -47.21 21.15 -2.00
CA SER A 203 -47.15 22.19 -0.97
C SER A 203 -46.64 23.52 -1.51
N VAL A 204 -47.06 24.63 -0.92
CA VAL A 204 -46.60 25.96 -1.36
C VAL A 204 -45.11 26.17 -1.07
N ALA A 205 -44.64 25.61 0.03
CA ALA A 205 -43.28 25.75 0.51
C ALA A 205 -42.92 24.66 1.55
N CYS A 206 -41.62 24.53 1.79
CA CYS A 206 -41.02 23.85 2.93
C CYS A 206 -40.14 24.83 3.70
N VAL A 207 -40.36 24.93 5.02
CA VAL A 207 -39.61 25.81 5.93
C VAL A 207 -38.51 25.00 6.60
N LEU A 208 -37.27 25.50 6.61
CA LEU A 208 -36.24 24.95 7.48
C LEU A 208 -36.54 25.35 8.93
N ALA A 209 -36.66 24.36 9.81
CA ALA A 209 -37.02 24.57 11.21
C ALA A 209 -36.00 23.90 12.14
N ASP A 210 -35.62 24.59 13.21
CA ASP A 210 -34.75 24.05 14.26
C ASP A 210 -35.56 23.79 15.53
N SER A 211 -35.78 22.52 15.85
CA SER A 211 -36.46 22.09 17.06
C SER A 211 -35.52 22.00 18.28
N GLY A 212 -34.21 21.89 18.05
CA GLY A 212 -33.18 21.75 19.09
C GLY A 212 -32.80 23.07 19.76
N ILE A 213 -32.98 24.20 19.08
CA ILE A 213 -32.62 25.53 19.60
C ILE A 213 -33.60 26.07 20.64
N ILE A 214 -34.73 25.40 20.88
CA ILE A 214 -35.72 25.83 21.88
C ILE A 214 -35.11 25.82 23.29
N GLY A 215 -35.19 26.97 23.97
CA GLY A 215 -34.69 27.13 25.33
C GLY A 215 -33.22 27.58 25.41
N THR A 216 -32.54 27.74 24.27
CA THR A 216 -31.22 28.36 24.23
C THR A 216 -31.31 29.86 24.56
N PRO A 217 -30.43 30.39 25.44
CA PRO A 217 -30.39 31.82 25.72
C PRO A 217 -29.79 32.58 24.53
N GLY A 218 -30.43 33.69 24.13
CA GLY A 218 -29.94 34.59 23.07
C GLY A 218 -30.76 34.63 21.78
N LEU A 219 -31.90 33.95 21.72
CA LEU A 219 -32.84 34.09 20.59
C LEU A 219 -33.40 35.53 20.53
N PRO A 220 -33.43 36.18 19.35
CA PRO A 220 -34.00 37.51 19.21
C PRO A 220 -35.51 37.49 19.39
N GLU A 221 -36.11 38.59 19.87
CA GLU A 221 -37.56 38.72 19.98
C GLU A 221 -38.27 38.60 18.61
N THR A 222 -37.54 38.85 17.53
CA THR A 222 -37.99 38.76 16.14
C THR A 222 -38.00 37.35 15.57
N ALA A 223 -37.49 36.35 16.31
CA ALA A 223 -37.39 34.98 15.84
C ALA A 223 -38.74 34.42 15.36
N GLY A 224 -38.75 33.82 14.16
CA GLY A 224 -39.91 33.15 13.62
C GLY A 224 -40.19 31.86 14.40
N LYS A 225 -41.42 31.63 14.84
CA LYS A 225 -41.80 30.39 15.53
C LYS A 225 -42.64 29.52 14.62
N VAL A 226 -42.42 28.22 14.66
CA VAL A 226 -43.12 27.21 13.87
C VAL A 226 -43.85 26.26 14.80
N GLN A 227 -45.13 26.01 14.53
CA GLN A 227 -45.92 24.98 15.18
C GLN A 227 -46.14 23.83 14.20
N PHE A 228 -45.70 22.64 14.58
CA PHE A 228 -45.84 21.43 13.77
C PHE A 228 -47.29 20.94 13.74
N GLY A 229 -47.63 20.31 12.62
CA GLY A 229 -48.88 19.61 12.37
C GLY A 229 -48.62 18.12 12.10
N VAL A 230 -49.65 17.43 11.61
CA VAL A 230 -49.56 16.00 11.30
C VAL A 230 -48.81 15.78 9.97
N ASP A 231 -48.07 14.68 9.85
CA ASP A 231 -47.37 14.23 8.64
C ASP A 231 -46.38 15.25 8.04
N GLY A 232 -45.55 15.86 8.90
CA GLY A 232 -44.49 16.80 8.47
C GLY A 232 -45.00 18.14 7.94
N ASN A 233 -46.26 18.48 8.22
CA ASN A 233 -46.84 19.77 7.86
C ASN A 233 -46.66 20.81 8.96
N VAL A 234 -46.69 22.09 8.61
CA VAL A 234 -46.74 23.22 9.53
C VAL A 234 -48.19 23.58 9.82
N ARG A 235 -48.58 23.63 11.09
CA ARG A 235 -49.91 24.07 11.53
C ARG A 235 -50.02 25.60 11.51
N ARG A 236 -49.02 26.30 12.05
CA ARG A 236 -48.93 27.77 12.07
C ARG A 236 -47.47 28.18 12.08
N ILE A 237 -47.17 29.34 11.48
CA ILE A 237 -45.86 29.99 11.56
C ILE A 237 -46.03 31.47 11.91
N GLY A 238 -45.12 32.05 12.68
CA GLY A 238 -45.11 33.49 12.97
C GLY A 238 -44.42 33.85 14.29
N ARG A 239 -44.12 35.13 14.48
CA ARG A 239 -43.33 35.63 15.63
C ARG A 239 -44.09 35.58 16.97
N ASN A 240 -45.41 35.79 16.92
CA ASN A 240 -46.27 35.94 18.11
C ASN A 240 -46.97 34.64 18.55
N LEU A 241 -46.41 33.47 18.21
CA LEU A 241 -46.96 32.19 18.67
C LEU A 241 -46.61 31.95 20.15
N LYS A 242 -47.63 31.62 20.95
CA LYS A 242 -47.48 31.23 22.36
C LYS A 242 -47.04 29.78 22.54
N GLN A 243 -47.52 28.90 21.65
CA GLN A 243 -47.15 27.49 21.58
C GLN A 243 -46.50 27.24 20.21
N TYR A 244 -45.31 26.68 20.24
CA TYR A 244 -44.49 26.40 19.06
C TYR A 244 -43.54 25.25 19.36
N ASP A 245 -43.12 24.56 18.30
CA ASP A 245 -42.34 23.31 18.35
C ASP A 245 -40.94 23.47 17.73
N ALA A 246 -40.70 24.55 16.99
CA ALA A 246 -39.40 24.91 16.44
C ALA A 246 -39.26 26.41 16.15
N ILE A 247 -38.04 26.85 15.88
CA ILE A 247 -37.72 28.17 15.32
C ILE A 247 -37.50 28.05 13.82
N ASP A 248 -37.98 29.04 13.07
CA ASP A 248 -37.67 29.21 11.64
C ASP A 248 -36.22 29.65 11.48
N ALA A 249 -35.45 28.87 10.73
CA ALA A 249 -34.01 29.09 10.54
C ALA A 249 -33.69 30.03 9.37
N GLY A 250 -34.67 30.65 8.69
CA GLY A 250 -34.42 31.67 7.65
C GLY A 250 -34.16 31.13 6.24
N LEU A 251 -34.28 29.82 6.02
CA LEU A 251 -34.15 29.18 4.72
C LEU A 251 -35.47 28.51 4.30
N PHE A 252 -35.94 28.79 3.08
CA PHE A 252 -37.23 28.31 2.60
C PHE A 252 -37.12 27.76 1.18
N LEU A 253 -37.66 26.57 0.95
CA LEU A 253 -37.94 26.10 -0.41
C LEU A 253 -39.36 26.51 -0.76
N VAL A 254 -39.56 27.30 -1.81
CA VAL A 254 -40.87 27.85 -2.18
C VAL A 254 -41.22 27.58 -3.64
N THR A 255 -42.52 27.52 -3.93
CA THR A 255 -43.05 27.61 -5.30
C THR A 255 -43.33 29.06 -5.69
N ASP A 256 -43.41 29.32 -6.99
CA ASP A 256 -43.84 30.60 -7.59
C ASP A 256 -45.19 31.12 -7.06
N ARG A 257 -46.05 30.22 -6.56
CA ARG A 257 -47.33 30.57 -5.91
C ARG A 257 -47.17 31.54 -4.73
N ILE A 258 -46.00 31.58 -4.08
CA ILE A 258 -45.74 32.51 -2.98
C ILE A 258 -45.99 33.97 -3.40
N PHE A 259 -45.67 34.33 -4.65
CA PHE A 259 -45.86 35.69 -5.16
C PHE A 259 -47.33 36.13 -5.14
N ALA A 260 -48.29 35.22 -5.37
CA ALA A 260 -49.70 35.54 -5.27
C ALA A 260 -50.14 35.89 -3.83
N ALA A 261 -49.54 35.25 -2.82
CA ALA A 261 -49.79 35.61 -1.41
C ALA A 261 -49.19 36.96 -1.04
N LEU A 262 -47.96 37.21 -1.51
CA LEU A 262 -47.27 38.48 -1.28
C LEU A 262 -48.04 39.63 -1.93
N GLU A 263 -48.53 39.45 -3.16
CA GLU A 263 -49.34 40.44 -3.88
C GLU A 263 -50.67 40.71 -3.15
N LEU A 264 -51.38 39.66 -2.71
CA LEU A 264 -52.63 39.82 -1.94
C LEU A 264 -52.41 40.63 -0.66
N LEU A 265 -51.37 40.30 0.12
CA LEU A 265 -51.05 41.01 1.35
C LEU A 265 -50.60 42.46 1.09
N ALA A 266 -49.90 42.69 -0.02
CA ALA A 266 -49.46 44.01 -0.45
C ALA A 266 -50.61 44.98 -0.75
N TYR A 267 -51.79 44.47 -1.15
CA TYR A 267 -53.01 45.27 -1.26
C TYR A 267 -53.68 45.56 0.09
N GLN A 268 -53.55 44.67 1.06
CA GLN A 268 -54.25 44.78 2.34
C GLN A 268 -53.51 45.66 3.36
N LYS A 269 -52.18 45.60 3.38
CA LYS A 269 -51.36 46.32 4.37
C LYS A 269 -49.99 46.70 3.84
N PRO A 270 -49.42 47.82 4.30
CA PRO A 270 -48.13 48.31 3.83
C PRO A 270 -46.94 47.44 4.25
N LYS A 271 -47.03 46.74 5.40
CA LYS A 271 -45.98 45.88 5.94
C LYS A 271 -46.55 44.53 6.37
N PHE A 272 -45.86 43.45 6.02
CA PHE A 272 -46.18 42.08 6.38
C PHE A 272 -44.90 41.22 6.35
N SER A 273 -44.95 40.06 7.00
CA SER A 273 -43.85 39.09 7.06
C SER A 273 -44.02 37.93 6.08
N LEU A 274 -42.93 37.22 5.76
CA LEU A 274 -42.99 36.02 4.92
C LEU A 274 -43.84 34.93 5.58
N ALA A 275 -43.75 34.78 6.91
CA ALA A 275 -44.61 33.90 7.68
C ALA A 275 -46.11 34.20 7.48
N GLU A 276 -46.51 35.46 7.39
CA GLU A 276 -47.91 35.82 7.08
C GLU A 276 -48.30 35.39 5.67
N ALA A 277 -47.42 35.58 4.68
CA ALA A 277 -47.66 35.12 3.30
C ALA A 277 -47.77 33.60 3.20
N LEU A 278 -46.93 32.86 3.91
CA LEU A 278 -46.99 31.40 4.00
C LEU A 278 -48.31 30.94 4.65
N ASN A 279 -48.79 31.63 5.68
CA ASN A 279 -50.07 31.31 6.33
C ASN A 279 -51.29 31.54 5.42
N VAL A 280 -51.22 32.46 4.45
CA VAL A 280 -52.31 32.71 3.49
C VAL A 280 -52.56 31.49 2.61
N LEU A 281 -51.50 30.84 2.12
CA LEU A 281 -51.61 29.72 1.17
C LEU A 281 -51.64 28.35 1.83
N ARG A 282 -51.11 28.23 3.06
CA ARG A 282 -51.08 26.98 3.84
C ARG A 282 -52.40 26.21 3.86
N PRO A 283 -53.59 26.80 4.11
CA PRO A 283 -54.84 26.02 4.18
C PRO A 283 -55.24 25.36 2.86
N ARG A 284 -54.85 25.95 1.72
CA ARG A 284 -55.24 25.48 0.38
C ARG A 284 -54.20 24.56 -0.25
N PHE A 285 -52.93 24.87 -0.07
CA PHE A 285 -51.84 24.16 -0.74
C PHE A 285 -51.01 23.30 0.22
N GLY A 286 -51.07 23.53 1.53
CA GLY A 286 -50.18 22.89 2.50
C GLY A 286 -48.85 23.65 2.65
N LEU A 287 -48.21 23.49 3.82
CA LEU A 287 -46.90 24.03 4.16
C LEU A 287 -46.14 22.93 4.89
N LYS A 288 -44.95 22.57 4.41
CA LYS A 288 -44.09 21.54 5.00
C LYS A 288 -43.00 22.18 5.86
N TYR A 289 -42.37 21.37 6.71
CA TYR A 289 -41.11 21.74 7.35
C TYR A 289 -40.06 20.65 7.13
N MET A 290 -38.80 21.05 7.20
CA MET A 290 -37.64 20.16 7.29
C MET A 290 -36.86 20.53 8.54
N ASP A 291 -36.58 19.55 9.39
CA ASP A 291 -35.77 19.80 10.60
C ASP A 291 -34.27 19.91 10.23
N VAL A 292 -33.54 20.74 10.96
CA VAL A 292 -32.08 20.87 10.85
C VAL A 292 -31.38 19.58 11.28
N LEU A 293 -31.95 18.81 12.21
CA LEU A 293 -31.40 17.54 12.72
C LEU A 293 -29.99 17.65 13.33
N GLY A 294 -29.67 18.79 13.93
CA GLY A 294 -28.38 19.04 14.58
C GLY A 294 -27.24 19.47 13.64
N GLU A 295 -27.51 19.62 12.34
CA GLU A 295 -26.57 20.21 11.39
C GLU A 295 -26.30 21.70 11.71
N GLY A 296 -25.10 22.17 11.39
CA GLY A 296 -24.66 23.53 11.74
C GLY A 296 -25.36 24.62 10.93
N TRP A 297 -25.90 25.63 11.61
CA TRP A 297 -26.26 26.92 11.01
C TRP A 297 -26.00 28.06 12.00
N LEU A 298 -25.82 29.26 11.47
CA LEU A 298 -25.51 30.47 12.24
C LEU A 298 -26.37 31.64 11.75
N SER A 299 -26.79 32.51 12.66
CA SER A 299 -27.51 33.76 12.34
C SER A 299 -26.87 34.95 13.04
N VAL A 300 -26.71 36.06 12.32
CA VAL A 300 -26.17 37.32 12.84
C VAL A 300 -27.27 38.38 12.86
N GLU A 301 -28.31 38.17 13.68
CA GLU A 301 -29.45 39.09 13.76
C GLU A 301 -29.26 40.22 14.78
N THR A 302 -28.48 39.98 15.84
CA THR A 302 -28.24 40.88 16.99
C THR A 302 -26.76 41.00 17.33
N GLU A 303 -26.36 42.09 17.99
CA GLU A 303 -24.97 42.32 18.43
C GLU A 303 -24.45 41.18 19.31
N LYS A 304 -25.29 40.69 20.23
CA LYS A 304 -24.95 39.57 21.11
C LYS A 304 -24.68 38.27 20.34
N GLN A 305 -25.36 38.05 19.21
CA GLN A 305 -25.08 36.88 18.36
C GLN A 305 -23.77 37.06 17.60
N LEU A 306 -23.46 38.27 17.14
CA LEU A 306 -22.18 38.59 16.49
C LEU A 306 -21.00 38.38 17.46
N GLU A 307 -21.06 38.97 18.65
CA GLU A 307 -20.03 38.83 19.69
C GLU A 307 -19.81 37.36 20.03
N ARG A 308 -20.89 36.62 20.29
CA ARG A 308 -20.83 35.19 20.59
C ARG A 308 -20.23 34.38 19.44
N ALA A 309 -20.52 34.77 18.21
CA ALA A 309 -20.00 34.08 17.03
C ALA A 309 -18.49 34.25 16.88
N ILE A 310 -17.98 35.45 17.19
CA ILE A 310 -16.56 35.80 17.18
C ILE A 310 -15.83 35.15 18.36
N GLU A 311 -16.37 35.24 19.59
CA GLU A 311 -15.73 34.71 20.80
C GLU A 311 -15.56 33.19 20.79
N ASN A 312 -16.54 32.47 20.25
CA ASN A 312 -16.53 31.00 20.21
C ASN A 312 -16.04 30.45 18.87
N ASP A 313 -15.61 31.31 17.96
CA ASP A 313 -15.20 30.97 16.59
C ASP A 313 -16.19 30.00 15.92
N THR A 314 -17.49 30.24 16.09
CA THR A 314 -18.57 29.33 15.64
C THR A 314 -18.55 29.06 14.14
N ILE A 315 -17.82 29.85 13.38
CA ILE A 315 -17.60 29.59 11.97
C ILE A 315 -16.78 28.32 11.73
N LEU A 316 -15.86 27.98 12.65
CA LEU A 316 -15.12 26.71 12.65
C LEU A 316 -16.01 25.52 13.04
N SER A 317 -17.16 25.76 13.70
CA SER A 317 -18.09 24.71 14.08
C SER A 317 -19.11 24.34 12.99
N LEU A 318 -19.29 25.21 11.99
CA LEU A 318 -19.97 24.83 10.74
C LEU A 318 -19.03 23.91 9.95
N SER A 319 -19.53 23.06 9.03
CA SER A 319 -18.61 22.43 8.07
C SER A 319 -17.74 23.55 7.51
N PRO A 320 -16.41 23.46 7.64
CA PRO A 320 -15.52 24.58 7.40
C PRO A 320 -15.83 25.15 6.04
N TRP A 321 -15.66 26.45 5.83
CA TRP A 321 -15.45 26.99 4.50
C TRP A 321 -14.28 26.22 3.89
N PRO A 322 -14.50 25.16 3.09
CA PRO A 322 -13.43 24.24 2.80
C PRO A 322 -12.70 24.66 1.53
N VAL A 323 -13.22 25.71 0.87
CA VAL A 323 -12.72 26.21 -0.40
C VAL A 323 -11.62 27.24 -0.17
N PHE A 324 -10.37 26.80 -0.27
CA PHE A 324 -9.24 27.70 -0.42
C PHE A 324 -8.83 27.78 -1.88
N VAL A 325 -8.10 28.84 -2.22
CA VAL A 325 -7.64 29.07 -3.58
C VAL A 325 -6.14 28.86 -3.62
N ALA A 326 -5.72 27.90 -4.44
CA ALA A 326 -4.33 27.71 -4.80
C ALA A 326 -3.95 28.70 -5.91
N LYS A 327 -2.83 29.39 -5.74
CA LYS A 327 -2.25 30.32 -6.72
C LYS A 327 -0.78 29.97 -6.97
N ASP A 328 -0.36 30.01 -8.23
CA ASP A 328 1.03 29.78 -8.61
C ASP A 328 1.93 30.91 -8.08
N ILE A 329 2.97 30.56 -7.31
CA ILE A 329 3.93 31.52 -6.72
C ILE A 329 4.73 32.26 -7.81
N THR A 330 4.87 31.69 -9.01
CA THR A 330 5.85 32.17 -10.00
C THR A 330 5.38 33.27 -10.94
N VAL A 331 4.14 33.75 -10.82
CA VAL A 331 3.55 34.77 -11.71
C VAL A 331 3.39 36.08 -10.95
N GLU A 332 4.32 37.03 -11.16
CA GLU A 332 4.11 38.42 -10.72
C GLU A 332 2.94 39.05 -11.50
N GLU A 333 2.13 39.85 -10.80
CA GLU A 333 0.99 40.58 -11.39
C GLU A 333 1.46 41.43 -12.59
N GLY A 334 1.06 41.02 -13.80
CA GLY A 334 1.38 41.71 -15.05
C GLY A 334 2.30 40.96 -16.03
N SER A 335 2.78 39.77 -15.69
CA SER A 335 3.56 38.93 -16.63
C SER A 335 2.65 38.13 -17.59
N GLN A 336 2.84 38.29 -18.91
CA GLN A 336 2.15 37.51 -19.96
C GLN A 336 2.88 36.19 -20.23
N ASP A 337 3.09 35.36 -19.20
CA ASP A 337 3.64 34.02 -19.41
C ASP A 337 2.53 33.07 -19.86
N THR A 338 2.71 32.40 -21.00
CA THR A 338 1.68 31.59 -21.69
C THR A 338 1.78 30.09 -21.38
N GLY A 339 2.53 29.73 -20.32
CA GLY A 339 2.72 28.35 -19.88
C GLY A 339 1.49 27.71 -19.20
N LYS A 340 1.61 26.43 -18.85
CA LYS A 340 0.63 25.69 -18.03
C LYS A 340 1.26 25.34 -16.68
N SER A 341 0.45 25.10 -15.66
CA SER A 341 0.89 24.55 -14.36
C SER A 341 0.01 23.36 -13.96
N VAL A 342 0.60 22.39 -13.28
CA VAL A 342 -0.11 21.27 -12.66
C VAL A 342 -0.24 21.54 -11.17
N PHE A 343 -1.46 21.64 -10.68
CA PHE A 343 -1.74 21.69 -9.25
C PHE A 343 -2.06 20.28 -8.76
N MET A 344 -1.35 19.82 -7.75
CA MET A 344 -1.53 18.50 -7.15
C MET A 344 -1.92 18.66 -5.69
N ALA A 345 -3.15 18.25 -5.38
CA ALA A 345 -3.66 18.20 -4.03
C ALA A 345 -3.37 16.83 -3.42
N VAL A 346 -2.68 16.81 -2.28
CA VAL A 346 -2.23 15.61 -1.58
C VAL A 346 -2.97 15.52 -0.25
N SER A 347 -3.62 14.38 -0.01
CA SER A 347 -4.37 14.14 1.24
C SER A 347 -3.43 13.79 2.40
N ALA A 348 -3.86 14.03 3.64
CA ALA A 348 -3.12 13.61 4.83
C ALA A 348 -3.24 12.09 5.08
N THR A 349 -2.30 11.51 5.82
CA THR A 349 -2.25 10.06 6.11
C THR A 349 -3.28 9.60 7.14
N ASP A 350 -3.56 10.44 8.15
CA ASP A 350 -4.34 10.09 9.34
C ASP A 350 -5.70 10.83 9.46
N ASP A 351 -6.05 11.67 8.49
CA ASP A 351 -7.32 12.42 8.47
C ASP A 351 -8.21 11.94 7.31
N ASP A 352 -9.52 11.78 7.55
CA ASP A 352 -10.50 11.53 6.47
C ASP A 352 -10.64 12.75 5.54
N SER A 353 -9.83 13.80 5.76
CA SER A 353 -9.72 15.00 4.94
C SER A 353 -8.98 14.75 3.62
N SER A 354 -9.77 14.69 2.56
CA SER A 354 -9.32 14.72 1.17
C SER A 354 -9.49 16.11 0.58
N LEU A 355 -8.56 16.53 -0.28
CA LEU A 355 -8.71 17.74 -1.07
C LEU A 355 -9.31 17.42 -2.43
N ARG A 356 -10.36 18.14 -2.84
CA ARG A 356 -10.98 17.97 -4.16
C ARG A 356 -11.12 19.28 -4.91
N LEU A 357 -10.98 19.22 -6.22
CA LEU A 357 -11.16 20.39 -7.09
C LEU A 357 -12.63 20.84 -7.12
N VAL A 358 -12.88 22.15 -6.99
CA VAL A 358 -14.23 22.74 -7.00
C VAL A 358 -14.49 23.46 -8.32
N ASP A 359 -14.67 22.74 -9.44
CA ASP A 359 -15.36 23.19 -10.68
C ASP A 359 -15.09 22.19 -11.84
N ALA A 360 -15.62 20.97 -11.77
CA ALA A 360 -15.38 19.97 -12.82
C ALA A 360 -16.48 19.97 -13.89
N ARG A 361 -16.77 21.12 -14.53
CA ARG A 361 -17.58 21.09 -15.77
C ARG A 361 -16.87 20.38 -16.92
N ASP A 362 -15.53 20.34 -16.87
CA ASP A 362 -14.68 19.65 -17.83
C ASP A 362 -13.81 18.60 -17.10
N THR A 363 -14.35 17.41 -16.87
CA THR A 363 -13.66 16.30 -16.17
C THR A 363 -12.45 15.75 -16.94
N SER A 364 -12.16 16.28 -18.13
CA SER A 364 -11.09 15.83 -19.03
C SER A 364 -9.68 16.28 -18.60
N THR A 365 -9.57 17.26 -17.71
CA THR A 365 -8.29 17.84 -17.23
C THR A 365 -7.88 17.39 -15.83
N ILE A 366 -8.72 16.59 -15.16
CA ILE A 366 -8.50 16.08 -13.80
C ILE A 366 -7.95 14.66 -13.90
N PHE A 367 -6.93 14.35 -13.10
CA PHE A 367 -6.44 12.99 -12.92
C PHE A 367 -6.36 12.64 -11.44
N GLU A 368 -6.62 11.38 -11.13
CA GLU A 368 -6.48 10.82 -9.78
C GLU A 368 -5.21 9.98 -9.71
N GLY A 369 -4.66 9.81 -8.52
CA GLY A 369 -3.45 9.02 -8.31
C GLY A 369 -3.15 8.84 -6.84
N PHE A 370 -1.92 8.47 -6.54
CA PHE A 370 -1.42 8.40 -5.17
C PHE A 370 0.00 8.93 -5.08
N VAL A 371 0.38 9.31 -3.87
CA VAL A 371 1.72 9.69 -3.49
C VAL A 371 2.22 8.71 -2.44
N VAL A 372 3.47 8.26 -2.56
CA VAL A 372 4.14 7.43 -1.57
C VAL A 372 5.52 8.01 -1.25
N GLY A 373 6.00 7.80 -0.03
CA GLY A 373 7.32 8.23 0.37
C GLY A 373 8.42 7.51 -0.41
N VAL A 374 9.51 8.22 -0.72
CA VAL A 374 10.72 7.61 -1.28
C VAL A 374 11.73 7.39 -0.16
N ASP A 375 12.16 6.14 0.01
CA ASP A 375 13.11 5.76 1.05
C ASP A 375 14.48 6.39 0.81
N GLN A 376 15.08 7.01 1.82
CA GLN A 376 16.46 7.47 1.74
C GLN A 376 17.41 6.36 2.17
N LEU A 377 18.40 6.10 1.33
CA LEU A 377 19.43 5.10 1.55
C LEU A 377 20.75 5.81 1.83
N GLU A 378 21.20 5.81 3.10
CA GLU A 378 22.51 6.34 3.50
C GLU A 378 23.57 5.23 3.39
N GLY A 379 24.56 5.41 2.51
CA GLY A 379 25.75 4.57 2.42
C GLY A 379 26.81 5.14 1.48
N GLU A 380 28.04 5.33 1.96
CA GLU A 380 29.20 5.59 1.09
C GLU A 380 29.42 4.37 0.17
N TYR A 381 29.29 4.55 -1.14
CA TYR A 381 29.70 3.55 -2.13
C TYR A 381 30.53 4.20 -3.23
N ALA A 382 31.71 3.62 -3.45
CA ALA A 382 32.55 3.83 -4.62
C ALA A 382 31.95 3.10 -5.84
N GLU A 383 32.07 3.71 -7.01
CA GLU A 383 31.66 3.16 -8.31
C GLU A 383 32.26 1.76 -8.54
N GLU A 384 31.41 0.73 -8.58
CA GLU A 384 31.65 -0.53 -9.31
C GLU A 384 30.31 -1.26 -9.50
N ASP A 385 30.05 -1.76 -10.71
CA ASP A 385 28.81 -2.41 -11.17
C ASP A 385 28.20 -3.40 -10.16
N MET A 386 27.14 -2.98 -9.47
CA MET A 386 26.37 -3.79 -8.55
C MET A 386 25.30 -4.58 -9.31
N THR A 387 25.69 -5.77 -9.78
CA THR A 387 24.76 -6.89 -9.95
C THR A 387 24.81 -7.75 -8.70
N GLU A 388 23.62 -8.06 -8.16
CA GLU A 388 23.33 -9.07 -7.14
C GLU A 388 23.89 -8.87 -5.71
N ASN A 389 22.97 -8.87 -4.74
CA ASN A 389 23.30 -9.03 -3.33
C ASN A 389 23.97 -10.39 -3.06
N THR A 390 25.22 -10.33 -2.63
CA THR A 390 26.02 -11.35 -1.90
C THR A 390 26.59 -12.53 -2.70
N PRO A 391 27.93 -12.63 -2.85
CA PRO A 391 28.57 -13.83 -3.39
C PRO A 391 28.89 -14.84 -2.28
N LEU A 392 28.44 -16.09 -2.42
CA LEU A 392 29.14 -17.25 -1.85
C LEU A 392 30.04 -17.84 -2.94
N LEU A 393 31.34 -17.63 -2.78
CA LEU A 393 32.49 -18.23 -3.48
C LEU A 393 32.70 -17.83 -4.96
N LYS A 394 33.71 -16.99 -5.18
CA LYS A 394 34.33 -16.72 -6.50
C LYS A 394 34.97 -17.99 -7.07
N PRO A 395 34.98 -18.21 -8.40
CA PRO A 395 35.81 -19.23 -9.01
C PRO A 395 37.28 -18.83 -8.98
N LEU A 396 38.15 -19.68 -8.42
CA LEU A 396 39.60 -19.61 -8.59
C LEU A 396 39.97 -20.08 -10.00
N VAL A 397 40.59 -19.23 -10.82
CA VAL A 397 41.87 -19.48 -11.54
C VAL A 397 42.49 -18.11 -11.95
N SER A 398 43.74 -17.90 -11.55
CA SER A 398 44.65 -16.75 -11.85
C SER A 398 45.66 -17.10 -12.96
N PRO A 399 46.44 -16.18 -13.59
CA PRO A 399 47.55 -15.36 -12.99
C PRO A 399 47.54 -13.87 -13.44
N LYS A 400 48.21 -12.84 -12.88
CA LYS A 400 49.47 -12.66 -12.13
C LYS A 400 49.60 -11.17 -11.68
N LEU A 401 50.31 -10.92 -10.55
CA LEU A 401 50.84 -9.63 -10.01
C LEU A 401 49.80 -8.56 -9.58
N SER A 402 49.93 -7.78 -8.50
CA SER A 402 50.94 -7.59 -7.45
C SER A 402 50.25 -6.91 -6.24
N SER A 403 50.82 -7.10 -5.06
CA SER A 403 50.41 -6.63 -3.73
C SER A 403 50.10 -5.13 -3.59
N ALA A 404 48.99 -4.78 -2.91
CA ALA A 404 48.95 -3.85 -1.77
C ALA A 404 47.52 -3.65 -1.20
N SER A 405 47.41 -3.78 0.12
CA SER A 405 46.34 -3.36 1.06
C SER A 405 44.87 -3.34 0.60
N ARG A 406 44.08 -4.34 1.02
CA ARG A 406 42.61 -4.30 0.98
C ARG A 406 42.08 -4.09 2.42
N ARG A 407 41.75 -2.85 2.77
CA ARG A 407 40.79 -2.55 3.84
C ARG A 407 39.42 -2.54 3.19
N GLN A 408 38.54 -3.47 3.52
CA GLN A 408 37.15 -3.48 3.05
C GLN A 408 36.26 -2.91 4.16
N SER A 409 35.69 -1.74 3.90
CA SER A 409 34.58 -1.16 4.66
C SER A 409 33.27 -1.80 4.20
N SER A 410 32.57 -2.45 5.13
CA SER A 410 31.20 -2.93 4.95
C SER A 410 30.23 -1.77 5.19
N SER A 411 29.73 -1.11 4.14
CA SER A 411 28.64 -0.15 4.29
C SER A 411 27.33 -0.89 4.52
N ARG A 412 26.68 -0.53 5.63
CA ARG A 412 25.38 -1.02 6.06
C ARG A 412 24.36 -0.03 5.51
N LEU A 413 23.53 -0.43 4.55
CA LEU A 413 22.42 0.39 4.07
C LEU A 413 21.47 0.67 5.25
N VAL A 414 21.52 1.89 5.79
CA VAL A 414 20.54 2.34 6.77
C VAL A 414 19.35 2.87 6.00
N ARG A 415 18.27 2.09 5.97
CA ARG A 415 16.98 2.51 5.42
C ARG A 415 16.37 3.53 6.37
N LYS A 416 16.21 4.77 5.91
CA LYS A 416 15.44 5.79 6.62
C LYS A 416 14.13 5.98 5.84
N ARG A 417 13.05 5.45 6.40
CA ARG A 417 11.70 5.57 5.80
C ARG A 417 11.37 7.06 5.64
N SER A 418 10.70 7.41 4.54
CA SER A 418 10.24 8.77 4.31
C SER A 418 9.26 9.17 5.43
N SER A 419 9.71 10.02 6.36
CA SER A 419 8.87 10.44 7.49
C SER A 419 7.85 11.50 7.10
N TYR A 420 8.02 12.21 5.97
CA TYR A 420 7.26 13.43 5.69
C TYR A 420 5.75 13.20 5.65
N LEU A 421 5.28 12.22 4.86
CA LEU A 421 3.86 11.90 4.73
C LEU A 421 3.28 11.31 6.03
N GLU A 422 4.07 10.53 6.78
CA GLU A 422 3.69 10.04 8.11
C GLU A 422 3.62 11.18 9.17
N THR A 423 4.36 12.28 8.97
CA THR A 423 4.39 13.43 9.90
C THR A 423 3.53 14.61 9.47
N SER A 424 3.00 14.61 8.25
CA SER A 424 2.17 15.69 7.73
C SER A 424 0.74 15.48 8.22
N GLU A 425 0.39 16.19 9.30
CA GLU A 425 -0.97 16.16 9.85
C GLU A 425 -1.99 16.91 8.96
N GLU A 426 -1.52 17.79 8.06
CA GLU A 426 -2.38 18.61 7.21
C GLU A 426 -2.23 18.28 5.71
N PRO A 427 -3.32 18.32 4.93
CA PRO A 427 -3.26 18.17 3.48
C PRO A 427 -2.65 19.42 2.82
N PHE A 428 -1.96 19.24 1.70
CA PHE A 428 -1.23 20.33 1.03
C PHE A 428 -1.40 20.31 -0.49
N VAL A 429 -1.06 21.43 -1.15
CA VAL A 429 -1.13 21.58 -2.61
C VAL A 429 0.23 21.98 -3.17
N LEU A 430 0.72 21.21 -4.14
CA LEU A 430 1.94 21.50 -4.90
C LEU A 430 1.60 22.13 -6.26
N SER A 431 2.36 23.14 -6.68
CA SER A 431 2.30 23.70 -8.03
C SER A 431 3.55 23.34 -8.82
N ILE A 432 3.36 22.67 -9.96
CA ILE A 432 4.43 22.27 -10.87
C ILE A 432 4.31 23.04 -12.18
N PRO A 433 5.23 23.98 -12.49
CA PRO A 433 5.18 24.72 -13.74
C PRO A 433 5.59 23.85 -14.93
N VAL A 434 4.86 23.97 -16.04
CA VAL A 434 5.06 23.23 -17.30
C VAL A 434 5.43 24.19 -18.42
N GLN A 435 6.66 24.08 -18.93
CA GLN A 435 7.12 24.85 -20.08
C GLN A 435 6.72 24.16 -21.40
N ALA A 436 5.95 24.83 -22.25
CA ALA A 436 5.77 24.43 -23.64
C ALA A 436 6.90 25.04 -24.50
N ARG A 437 7.88 24.25 -24.95
CA ARG A 437 8.87 24.74 -25.92
C ARG A 437 8.28 24.76 -27.32
N THR A 438 8.30 25.93 -27.95
CA THR A 438 8.01 26.16 -29.35
C THR A 438 9.02 25.45 -30.26
N HIS A 439 8.48 24.78 -31.28
CA HIS A 439 9.09 24.27 -32.52
C HIS A 439 10.56 23.78 -32.50
N GLN A 440 10.71 22.46 -32.74
CA GLN A 440 11.90 21.69 -33.16
C GLN A 440 12.78 21.07 -32.07
N ALA A 441 12.29 19.99 -31.44
CA ALA A 441 13.01 18.73 -31.13
C ALA A 441 12.04 17.79 -30.38
N PRO A 442 12.04 16.46 -30.63
CA PRO A 442 11.24 15.55 -29.83
C PRO A 442 11.96 15.32 -28.48
N THR A 443 11.21 14.92 -27.46
CA THR A 443 11.68 14.61 -26.09
C THR A 443 12.09 15.84 -25.26
N ILE A 444 11.11 16.47 -24.61
CA ILE A 444 11.10 16.86 -23.18
C ILE A 444 9.68 17.38 -22.90
N LEU A 445 8.96 16.64 -22.06
CA LEU A 445 7.66 16.98 -21.42
C LEU A 445 6.49 17.37 -22.34
N GLN A 446 6.03 16.44 -23.20
CA GLN A 446 4.63 16.47 -23.65
C GLN A 446 3.75 15.90 -22.52
N ILE A 447 3.37 16.76 -21.57
CA ILE A 447 2.36 16.46 -20.52
C ILE A 447 0.93 16.40 -21.12
N GLU A 448 0.79 16.39 -22.45
CA GLU A 448 -0.48 16.13 -23.15
C GLU A 448 -0.98 14.67 -22.98
N THR A 449 -0.23 13.81 -22.29
CA THR A 449 -0.63 12.40 -22.08
C THR A 449 -0.60 11.97 -20.60
N PHE A 450 -1.22 12.76 -19.70
CA PHE A 450 -2.01 12.12 -18.62
C PHE A 450 -3.23 11.36 -19.21
N SER A 451 -3.60 11.71 -20.45
CA SER A 451 -4.52 10.98 -21.31
C SER A 451 -3.80 9.83 -22.05
N ASN A 452 -4.17 8.59 -21.69
CA ASN A 452 -4.12 7.34 -22.46
C ASN A 452 -3.14 7.25 -23.67
N ASN A 453 -2.18 6.30 -23.55
CA ASN A 453 -1.52 5.53 -24.63
C ASN A 453 -0.13 5.91 -25.18
N ALA A 454 0.89 6.22 -24.35
CA ALA A 454 2.26 5.97 -24.83
C ALA A 454 3.24 5.48 -23.75
N GLU A 455 3.39 6.19 -22.63
CA GLU A 455 4.37 5.84 -21.59
C GLU A 455 3.84 6.28 -20.22
N ARG A 456 3.47 5.32 -19.36
CA ARG A 456 2.99 5.65 -18.01
C ARG A 456 4.19 5.99 -17.14
N ASN A 457 4.30 7.27 -16.77
CA ASN A 457 5.38 7.78 -15.93
C ASN A 457 4.88 8.02 -14.50
N ALA A 458 5.74 7.74 -13.54
CA ALA A 458 5.65 8.27 -12.18
C ALA A 458 6.63 9.43 -12.03
N TYR A 459 6.45 10.27 -11.01
CA TYR A 459 7.27 11.46 -10.81
C TYR A 459 7.86 11.47 -9.42
N ILE A 460 9.18 11.56 -9.32
CA ILE A 460 9.89 11.76 -8.06
C ILE A 460 10.01 13.28 -7.84
N ILE A 461 9.42 13.76 -6.76
CA ILE A 461 9.29 15.18 -6.44
C ILE A 461 10.09 15.47 -5.19
N GLU A 462 10.97 16.46 -5.25
CA GLU A 462 11.70 16.97 -4.10
C GLU A 462 10.81 17.90 -3.28
N LEU A 463 10.60 17.56 -2.00
CA LEU A 463 9.81 18.38 -1.08
C LEU A 463 10.63 19.56 -0.52
N PRO A 464 9.98 20.70 -0.23
CA PRO A 464 10.63 21.83 0.43
C PRO A 464 11.17 21.45 1.80
N LYS A 465 12.32 22.02 2.19
CA LYS A 465 12.84 21.85 3.55
C LYS A 465 11.96 22.61 4.53
N SER A 466 11.36 21.93 5.50
CA SER A 466 10.61 22.60 6.57
C SER A 466 11.55 23.51 7.39
N PRO A 467 11.19 24.79 7.64
CA PRO A 467 12.02 25.75 8.36
C PRO A 467 12.23 25.38 9.85
N THR A 468 11.40 24.51 10.41
CA THR A 468 11.42 24.15 11.85
C THR A 468 12.44 23.05 12.19
N SER A 469 12.98 22.34 11.20
CA SER A 469 13.90 21.21 11.42
C SER A 469 15.03 21.14 10.37
N PRO A 470 16.04 22.02 10.46
CA PRO A 470 17.15 22.11 9.50
C PRO A 470 18.13 20.93 9.49
N SER A 471 17.94 19.94 10.37
CA SER A 471 18.78 18.73 10.49
C SER A 471 18.31 17.54 9.64
N VAL A 472 17.20 17.67 8.89
CA VAL A 472 16.62 16.57 8.12
C VAL A 472 17.22 16.52 6.70
N THR A 473 17.65 15.33 6.30
CA THR A 473 18.13 14.96 4.96
C THR A 473 17.04 15.18 3.89
N GLN A 474 17.41 15.67 2.70
CA GLN A 474 16.49 16.10 1.63
C GLN A 474 15.46 15.04 1.21
N GLN A 475 14.16 15.30 1.42
CA GLN A 475 13.09 14.32 1.24
C GLN A 475 12.49 14.33 -0.18
N TYR A 476 12.05 13.15 -0.62
CA TYR A 476 11.43 12.91 -1.91
C TYR A 476 10.13 12.13 -1.75
N ILE A 477 9.15 12.42 -2.61
CA ILE A 477 7.91 11.66 -2.76
C ILE A 477 7.79 11.15 -4.19
N LEU A 478 7.09 10.03 -4.37
CA LEU A 478 6.77 9.46 -5.68
C LEU A 478 5.27 9.67 -5.94
N ALA A 479 4.95 10.48 -6.95
CA ALA A 479 3.60 10.67 -7.44
C ALA A 479 3.30 9.73 -8.62
N VAL A 480 2.22 8.96 -8.53
CA VAL A 480 1.81 7.99 -9.53
C VAL A 480 0.38 8.28 -9.99
N SER A 481 0.18 8.57 -11.27
CA SER A 481 -1.16 8.79 -11.84
C SER A 481 -1.93 7.48 -12.03
N GLY A 482 -3.15 7.44 -11.53
CA GLY A 482 -4.20 6.53 -11.94
C GLY A 482 -4.66 6.83 -13.37
N GLY A 483 -5.11 5.81 -14.12
CA GLY A 483 -5.80 6.04 -15.39
C GLY A 483 -7.27 6.40 -15.15
N ASN A 484 -7.93 7.03 -16.12
CA ASN A 484 -9.31 7.58 -16.07
C ASN A 484 -10.46 6.55 -15.83
N GLY A 485 -10.23 5.43 -15.14
CA GLY A 485 -11.26 4.40 -14.94
C GLY A 485 -11.09 3.49 -13.73
N SER A 486 -10.14 3.74 -12.84
CA SER A 486 -10.00 2.95 -11.60
C SER A 486 -10.12 3.86 -10.40
N SER A 487 -11.26 3.82 -9.72
CA SER A 487 -11.37 4.29 -8.32
C SER A 487 -10.31 3.54 -7.52
N LEU A 488 -9.20 4.23 -7.21
CA LEU A 488 -8.15 3.75 -6.31
C LEU A 488 -8.72 3.75 -4.90
N LYS A 489 -9.57 2.78 -4.58
CA LYS A 489 -9.91 2.48 -3.20
C LYS A 489 -8.86 1.52 -2.68
N LYS A 490 -8.21 1.85 -1.55
CA LYS A 490 -7.31 0.93 -0.83
C LYS A 490 -7.95 -0.47 -0.78
N PRO A 491 -7.36 -1.48 -1.46
CA PRO A 491 -7.98 -2.79 -1.56
C PRO A 491 -8.13 -3.41 -0.16
N THR A 492 -9.19 -4.18 0.06
CA THR A 492 -9.33 -4.97 1.30
C THR A 492 -8.15 -5.91 1.47
N LEU A 493 -7.79 -6.30 2.71
CA LEU A 493 -6.66 -7.20 2.99
C LEU A 493 -6.64 -8.46 2.10
N LEU A 494 -7.82 -9.03 1.81
CA LEU A 494 -7.97 -10.19 0.91
C LEU A 494 -7.62 -9.86 -0.56
N ARG A 495 -7.94 -8.65 -1.02
CA ARG A 495 -7.63 -8.17 -2.36
C ARG A 495 -6.16 -7.74 -2.47
N GLN A 496 -5.56 -7.20 -1.40
CA GLN A 496 -4.12 -6.94 -1.30
C GLN A 496 -3.29 -8.22 -1.44
N LEU A 497 -3.71 -9.31 -0.79
CA LEU A 497 -3.08 -10.62 -0.92
C LEU A 497 -3.21 -11.22 -2.34
N SER A 498 -4.10 -10.70 -3.18
CA SER A 498 -4.32 -11.17 -4.56
C SER A 498 -3.59 -10.35 -5.63
N SER A 499 -3.14 -9.13 -5.31
CA SER A 499 -2.56 -8.21 -6.30
C SER A 499 -1.05 -8.39 -6.51
N LEU A 500 -0.35 -8.94 -5.53
CA LEU A 500 1.08 -9.23 -5.60
C LEU A 500 1.33 -10.73 -5.76
N PRO A 501 2.43 -11.14 -6.43
CA PRO A 501 2.91 -12.51 -6.41
C PRO A 501 3.07 -13.02 -4.97
N THR A 502 2.80 -14.30 -4.73
CA THR A 502 2.87 -14.87 -3.37
C THR A 502 4.25 -14.75 -2.70
N ASP A 503 5.30 -14.54 -3.48
CA ASP A 503 6.67 -14.36 -3.04
C ASP A 503 7.08 -12.89 -2.88
N VAL A 504 6.21 -11.92 -3.18
CA VAL A 504 6.44 -10.48 -3.02
C VAL A 504 5.53 -9.94 -1.93
N LYS A 505 6.13 -9.31 -0.92
CA LYS A 505 5.43 -8.72 0.21
C LYS A 505 5.21 -7.21 0.02
N ASN A 506 6.23 -6.49 -0.46
CA ASN A 506 6.18 -5.04 -0.64
C ASN A 506 7.13 -4.59 -1.76
N VAL A 507 6.81 -3.46 -2.41
CA VAL A 507 7.64 -2.81 -3.43
C VAL A 507 7.78 -1.34 -3.04
N ALA A 508 9.01 -0.89 -2.80
CA ALA A 508 9.32 0.49 -2.45
C ALA A 508 10.35 1.08 -3.41
N ILE A 509 10.35 2.41 -3.55
CA ILE A 509 11.38 3.15 -4.28
C ILE A 509 12.31 3.81 -3.28
N GLY A 510 13.61 3.61 -3.48
CA GLY A 510 14.67 4.27 -2.74
C GLY A 510 15.43 5.24 -3.62
N ALA A 511 15.88 6.35 -3.02
CA ALA A 511 16.72 7.32 -3.69
C ALA A 511 17.96 7.66 -2.85
N THR A 512 19.08 7.85 -3.54
CA THR A 512 20.35 8.29 -2.95
C THR A 512 20.89 9.45 -3.77
N GLU A 513 21.21 10.57 -3.13
CA GLU A 513 21.91 11.68 -3.78
C GLU A 513 23.42 11.43 -3.74
N LEU A 514 24.05 11.33 -4.91
CA LEU A 514 25.49 11.19 -5.06
C LEU A 514 26.19 12.52 -4.75
N GLN A 515 27.49 12.47 -4.43
CA GLN A 515 28.29 13.68 -4.14
C GLN A 515 28.28 14.70 -5.30
N ASP A 516 28.07 14.23 -6.54
CA ASP A 516 27.95 15.07 -7.75
C ASP A 516 26.56 15.74 -7.90
N GLY A 517 25.63 15.55 -6.95
CA GLY A 517 24.25 16.05 -7.02
C GLY A 517 23.32 15.26 -7.95
N ARG A 518 23.78 14.11 -8.47
CA ARG A 518 22.97 13.18 -9.26
C ARG A 518 22.12 12.29 -8.33
N LEU A 519 20.85 12.11 -8.66
CA LEU A 519 19.96 11.20 -7.94
C LEU A 519 20.08 9.80 -8.52
N GLN A 520 20.36 8.81 -7.68
CA GLN A 520 20.33 7.39 -8.02
C GLN A 520 19.03 6.78 -7.50
N VAL A 521 18.33 6.01 -8.34
CA VAL A 521 17.02 5.41 -8.00
C VAL A 521 17.15 3.89 -7.93
N GLN A 522 16.56 3.29 -6.91
CA GLN A 522 16.57 1.85 -6.67
C GLN A 522 15.15 1.36 -6.38
N VAL A 523 14.81 0.17 -6.89
CA VAL A 523 13.59 -0.55 -6.51
C VAL A 523 13.95 -1.54 -5.41
N LEU A 524 13.26 -1.44 -4.28
CA LEU A 524 13.37 -2.38 -3.17
C LEU A 524 12.18 -3.33 -3.23
N VAL A 525 12.44 -4.59 -3.54
CA VAL A 525 11.42 -5.65 -3.55
C VAL A 525 11.60 -6.49 -2.30
N GLU A 526 10.68 -6.36 -1.34
CA GLU A 526 10.64 -7.24 -0.18
C GLU A 526 10.00 -8.56 -0.59
N ARG A 527 10.80 -9.62 -0.67
CA ARG A 527 10.35 -10.97 -0.95
C ARG A 527 10.09 -11.75 0.32
N GLN A 528 9.12 -12.65 0.27
CA GLN A 528 8.81 -13.60 1.34
C GLN A 528 8.71 -15.02 0.80
N VAL A 529 8.89 -16.00 1.68
CA VAL A 529 8.70 -17.39 1.29
C VAL A 529 7.20 -17.69 1.14
N PRO A 530 6.73 -18.16 -0.02
CA PRO A 530 5.32 -18.49 -0.20
C PRO A 530 4.93 -19.72 0.64
N ALA A 531 3.66 -19.81 1.04
CA ALA A 531 3.15 -20.90 1.90
C ALA A 531 3.48 -22.30 1.36
N ILE A 532 3.49 -22.49 0.04
CA ILE A 532 3.87 -23.74 -0.61
C ILE A 532 5.29 -24.18 -0.27
N GLY A 533 6.22 -23.24 -0.09
CA GLY A 533 7.60 -23.53 0.33
C GLY A 533 7.65 -24.18 1.71
N TYR A 534 6.88 -23.65 2.67
CA TYR A 534 6.78 -24.23 4.01
C TYR A 534 6.07 -25.59 4.00
N ILE A 535 4.99 -25.73 3.25
CA ILE A 535 4.25 -27.00 3.12
C ILE A 535 5.16 -28.10 2.54
N LEU A 536 5.88 -27.79 1.46
CA LEU A 536 6.82 -28.73 0.83
C LEU A 536 7.96 -29.10 1.79
N LEU A 537 8.50 -28.13 2.54
CA LEU A 537 9.58 -28.36 3.50
C LEU A 537 9.13 -29.33 4.61
N VAL A 538 7.95 -29.12 5.20
CA VAL A 538 7.38 -30.00 6.22
C VAL A 538 7.10 -31.39 5.65
N LEU A 539 6.47 -31.47 4.47
CA LEU A 539 6.16 -32.75 3.85
C LEU A 539 7.44 -33.54 3.51
N SER A 540 8.49 -32.86 3.04
CA SER A 540 9.80 -33.46 2.75
C SER A 540 10.45 -34.01 4.02
N LEU A 541 10.37 -33.27 5.12
CA LEU A 541 10.88 -33.66 6.43
C LEU A 541 10.22 -34.96 6.92
N PHE A 542 8.88 -35.05 6.90
CA PHE A 542 8.18 -36.28 7.29
C PHE A 542 8.53 -37.45 6.37
N ALA A 543 8.59 -37.23 5.06
CA ALA A 543 8.91 -38.27 4.08
C ALA A 543 10.31 -38.86 4.29
N ILE A 544 11.34 -38.02 4.46
CA ILE A 544 12.73 -38.47 4.68
C ILE A 544 12.92 -39.08 6.05
N SER A 545 12.26 -38.55 7.09
CA SER A 545 12.35 -39.12 8.45
C SER A 545 11.85 -40.57 8.50
N SER A 546 10.88 -40.94 7.67
CA SER A 546 10.39 -42.33 7.58
C SER A 546 11.34 -43.30 6.85
N MET A 547 12.36 -42.78 6.15
CA MET A 547 13.22 -43.56 5.27
C MET A 547 14.11 -44.57 6.02
N GLY A 548 14.65 -44.19 7.18
CA GLY A 548 15.48 -45.08 8.01
C GLY A 548 14.69 -46.31 8.48
N VAL A 549 13.43 -46.10 8.88
CA VAL A 549 12.54 -47.19 9.29
C VAL A 549 12.18 -48.09 8.10
N ALA A 550 11.93 -47.51 6.91
CA ALA A 550 11.69 -48.29 5.70
C ALA A 550 12.89 -49.19 5.32
N PHE A 551 14.12 -48.71 5.46
CA PHE A 551 15.32 -49.53 5.25
C PHE A 551 15.49 -50.66 6.29
N ASN A 552 15.04 -50.45 7.53
CA ASN A 552 15.09 -51.48 8.58
C ASN A 552 14.06 -52.60 8.33
N LEU A 553 13.00 -52.35 7.58
CA LEU A 553 12.04 -53.40 7.17
C LEU A 553 12.62 -54.35 6.11
N GLN A 554 13.64 -53.94 5.36
CA GLN A 554 14.39 -54.80 4.43
C GLN A 554 15.43 -55.64 5.21
N ARG A 555 14.99 -56.74 5.84
CA ARG A 555 15.85 -57.61 6.65
C ARG A 555 16.81 -58.42 5.78
N ASP A 556 17.97 -58.74 6.33
CA ASP A 556 18.97 -59.66 5.74
C ASP A 556 19.58 -59.21 4.39
N VAL A 557 19.57 -57.90 4.11
CA VAL A 557 20.17 -57.30 2.91
C VAL A 557 21.34 -56.40 3.30
N ASP A 558 22.44 -56.46 2.55
CA ASP A 558 23.58 -55.56 2.76
C ASP A 558 23.17 -54.08 2.60
N PRO A 559 23.62 -53.17 3.49
CA PRO A 559 23.22 -51.78 3.46
C PRO A 559 23.54 -51.07 2.13
N PHE A 560 24.72 -51.32 1.55
CA PHE A 560 25.08 -50.69 0.29
C PHE A 560 24.25 -51.23 -0.88
N LEU A 561 23.79 -52.49 -0.79
CA LEU A 561 22.85 -53.06 -1.76
C LEU A 561 21.46 -52.41 -1.65
N LYS A 562 20.98 -52.09 -0.43
CA LYS A 562 19.74 -51.31 -0.22
C LYS A 562 19.81 -49.91 -0.85
N LEU A 563 20.95 -49.21 -0.71
CA LEU A 563 21.14 -47.91 -1.36
C LEU A 563 21.16 -48.00 -2.89
N PHE A 564 21.78 -49.05 -3.42
CA PHE A 564 21.78 -49.31 -4.86
C PHE A 564 20.36 -49.59 -5.36
N TRP A 565 19.55 -50.37 -4.64
CA TRP A 565 18.13 -50.57 -4.97
C TRP A 565 17.38 -49.25 -4.99
N ARG A 566 17.53 -48.42 -3.95
CA ARG A 566 16.92 -47.08 -3.91
C ARG A 566 17.34 -46.22 -5.10
N SER A 567 18.64 -46.13 -5.38
CA SER A 567 19.13 -45.22 -6.41
C SER A 567 18.71 -45.69 -7.81
N SER A 568 18.82 -47.00 -8.09
CA SER A 568 18.43 -47.59 -9.37
C SER A 568 16.91 -47.61 -9.59
N ALA A 569 16.11 -47.96 -8.58
CA ALA A 569 14.66 -47.95 -8.67
C ALA A 569 14.12 -46.51 -8.81
N SER A 570 14.73 -45.52 -8.14
CA SER A 570 14.36 -44.11 -8.29
C SER A 570 14.59 -43.61 -9.72
N LEU A 571 15.64 -44.07 -10.40
CA LEU A 571 15.90 -43.70 -11.80
C LEU A 571 14.78 -44.13 -12.76
N LEU A 572 14.07 -45.22 -12.46
CA LEU A 572 12.92 -45.66 -13.28
C LEU A 572 11.81 -44.61 -13.33
N VAL A 573 11.64 -43.82 -12.26
CA VAL A 573 10.65 -42.74 -12.17
C VAL A 573 11.26 -41.39 -12.60
N LEU A 574 12.50 -41.12 -12.19
CA LEU A 574 13.16 -39.84 -12.42
C LEU A 574 13.54 -39.62 -13.90
N VAL A 575 13.94 -40.66 -14.63
CA VAL A 575 14.32 -40.54 -16.05
C VAL A 575 13.12 -40.08 -16.92
N PRO A 576 11.91 -40.68 -16.82
CA PRO A 576 10.74 -40.15 -17.50
C PRO A 576 10.41 -38.71 -17.13
N LEU A 577 10.49 -38.34 -15.83
CA LEU A 577 10.23 -36.98 -15.37
C LEU A 577 11.25 -35.97 -15.91
N SER A 578 12.53 -36.34 -15.94
CA SER A 578 13.60 -35.56 -16.55
C SER A 578 13.37 -35.39 -18.05
N GLY A 579 12.95 -36.45 -18.74
CA GLY A 579 12.59 -36.39 -20.17
C GLY A 579 11.45 -35.41 -20.43
N ALA A 580 10.39 -35.46 -19.63
CA ALA A 580 9.28 -34.52 -19.72
C ALA A 580 9.72 -33.06 -19.46
N SER A 581 10.59 -32.84 -18.47
CA SER A 581 11.15 -31.51 -18.15
C SER A 581 11.95 -30.94 -19.32
N ILE A 582 12.82 -31.75 -19.92
CA ILE A 582 13.66 -31.35 -21.07
C ILE A 582 12.81 -31.09 -22.31
N LEU A 583 11.73 -31.85 -22.52
CA LEU A 583 10.81 -31.60 -23.64
C LEU A 583 10.07 -30.27 -23.50
N GLN A 584 9.78 -29.83 -22.27
CA GLN A 584 9.07 -28.56 -22.01
C GLN A 584 10.01 -27.35 -21.98
N ASN A 585 11.15 -27.47 -21.29
CA ASN A 585 12.04 -26.35 -20.97
C ASN A 585 13.33 -26.33 -21.80
N GLY A 586 13.59 -27.37 -22.59
CA GLY A 586 14.82 -27.54 -23.35
C GLY A 586 15.97 -28.15 -22.54
N PHE A 587 17.11 -28.37 -23.22
CA PHE A 587 18.32 -28.88 -22.56
C PHE A 587 19.04 -27.77 -21.79
N PRO A 588 19.57 -28.05 -20.58
CA PRO A 588 20.38 -27.10 -19.84
C PRO A 588 21.69 -26.82 -20.58
N ARG A 589 22.19 -25.58 -20.49
CA ARG A 589 23.47 -25.19 -21.09
C ARG A 589 24.62 -25.77 -20.28
N VAL A 590 25.26 -26.80 -20.81
CA VAL A 590 26.39 -27.48 -20.14
C VAL A 590 27.64 -26.60 -20.22
N THR A 591 28.05 -26.06 -19.07
CA THR A 591 29.34 -25.36 -18.90
C THR A 591 30.31 -26.22 -18.08
N SER A 592 31.62 -25.99 -18.21
CA SER A 592 32.62 -26.72 -17.41
C SER A 592 32.45 -26.52 -15.91
N ARG A 593 31.96 -25.34 -15.49
CA ARG A 593 31.59 -25.05 -14.09
C ARG A 593 30.40 -25.89 -13.65
N LEU A 594 29.36 -25.97 -14.48
CA LEU A 594 28.18 -26.78 -14.17
C LEU A 594 28.55 -28.26 -14.04
N LEU A 595 29.39 -28.78 -14.95
CA LEU A 595 29.86 -30.16 -14.92
C LEU A 595 30.69 -30.47 -13.65
N SER A 596 31.57 -29.56 -13.22
CA SER A 596 32.35 -29.76 -12.00
C SER A 596 31.47 -29.74 -10.76
N LEU A 597 30.47 -28.85 -10.69
CA LEU A 597 29.48 -28.83 -9.61
C LEU A 597 28.63 -30.11 -9.58
N PHE A 598 28.23 -30.65 -10.72
CA PHE A 598 27.54 -31.95 -10.81
C PHE A 598 28.39 -33.09 -10.26
N LEU A 599 29.67 -33.14 -10.61
CA LEU A 599 30.59 -34.17 -10.10
C LEU A 599 30.78 -34.04 -8.59
N ILE A 600 31.03 -32.82 -8.10
CA ILE A 600 31.19 -32.54 -6.67
C ILE A 600 29.92 -32.94 -5.91
N SER A 601 28.75 -32.46 -6.35
CA SER A 601 27.47 -32.77 -5.69
C SER A 601 27.17 -34.27 -5.68
N SER A 602 27.48 -35.02 -6.75
CA SER A 602 27.23 -36.46 -6.82
C SER A 602 28.16 -37.26 -5.92
N VAL A 603 29.45 -36.89 -5.86
CA VAL A 603 30.41 -37.50 -4.93
C VAL A 603 30.07 -37.16 -3.48
N SER A 604 29.72 -35.90 -3.20
CA SER A 604 29.26 -35.47 -1.88
C SER A 604 27.97 -36.17 -1.45
N HIS A 605 27.03 -36.39 -2.38
CA HIS A 605 25.80 -37.15 -2.12
C HIS A 605 26.09 -38.62 -1.81
N ALA A 606 26.96 -39.26 -2.60
CA ALA A 606 27.39 -40.63 -2.34
C ALA A 606 28.08 -40.75 -0.99
N LEU A 607 29.01 -39.84 -0.66
CA LEU A 607 29.68 -39.78 0.63
C LEU A 607 28.66 -39.65 1.76
N PHE A 608 27.72 -38.71 1.66
CA PHE A 608 26.67 -38.47 2.64
C PHE A 608 25.80 -39.72 2.89
N LEU A 609 25.23 -40.32 1.84
CA LEU A 609 24.31 -41.46 2.00
C LEU A 609 25.03 -42.76 2.40
N MET A 610 26.18 -43.06 1.82
CA MET A 610 26.89 -44.32 2.07
C MET A 610 27.46 -44.37 3.48
N THR A 611 28.04 -43.28 3.97
CA THR A 611 28.55 -43.21 5.35
C THR A 611 27.41 -43.20 6.37
N PHE A 612 26.29 -42.54 6.06
CA PHE A 612 25.09 -42.55 6.91
C PHE A 612 24.53 -43.96 7.08
N LEU A 613 24.32 -44.70 5.99
CA LEU A 613 23.75 -46.04 6.11
C LEU A 613 24.74 -47.05 6.70
N TRP A 614 26.04 -46.87 6.45
CA TRP A 614 27.06 -47.64 7.15
C TRP A 614 26.99 -47.38 8.67
N ALA A 615 26.84 -46.12 9.08
CA ALA A 615 26.70 -45.75 10.49
C ALA A 615 25.42 -46.34 11.12
N LEU A 616 24.29 -46.39 10.42
CA LEU A 616 23.05 -47.02 10.91
C LEU A 616 23.20 -48.51 11.29
N ASN A 617 24.21 -49.20 10.75
CA ASN A 617 24.49 -50.61 11.08
C ASN A 617 25.59 -50.77 12.14
N HIS A 618 26.26 -49.68 12.51
CA HIS A 618 27.41 -49.70 13.41
C HIS A 618 27.24 -48.83 14.67
N THR A 619 26.21 -47.98 14.73
CA THR A 619 25.78 -47.22 15.92
C THR A 619 24.25 -47.17 15.98
N SER A 620 23.68 -46.62 17.04
CA SER A 620 22.22 -46.49 17.19
C SER A 620 21.62 -45.54 16.14
N ILE A 621 20.34 -45.72 15.79
CA ILE A 621 19.61 -44.88 14.83
C ILE A 621 19.69 -43.40 15.24
N SER A 622 19.41 -43.10 16.51
CA SER A 622 19.47 -41.73 17.04
C SER A 622 20.85 -41.08 16.86
N HIS A 623 21.93 -41.78 17.22
CA HIS A 623 23.30 -41.26 17.06
C HIS A 623 23.67 -41.05 15.59
N ALA A 624 23.38 -42.01 14.72
CA ALA A 624 23.67 -41.90 13.30
C ALA A 624 22.99 -40.68 12.66
N TYR A 625 21.70 -40.44 12.99
CA TYR A 625 20.98 -39.26 12.51
C TYR A 625 21.50 -37.95 13.09
N ILE A 626 21.81 -37.87 14.38
CA ILE A 626 22.34 -36.65 15.02
C ILE A 626 23.68 -36.25 14.37
N PHE A 627 24.65 -37.16 14.30
CA PHE A 627 25.97 -36.85 13.76
C PHE A 627 25.96 -36.60 12.25
N ASN A 628 25.12 -37.30 11.49
CA ASN A 628 24.95 -37.07 10.06
C ASN A 628 24.24 -35.72 9.75
N ASN A 629 23.36 -35.27 10.65
CA ASN A 629 22.66 -33.99 10.53
C ASN A 629 23.45 -32.79 11.10
N CYS A 630 24.67 -32.99 11.60
CA CYS A 630 25.61 -31.92 12.01
C CYS A 630 26.12 -31.04 10.84
N HIS A 631 25.62 -31.23 9.62
CA HIS A 631 26.03 -30.42 8.47
C HIS A 631 25.62 -28.94 8.62
N SER A 632 24.60 -28.62 9.42
CA SER A 632 24.22 -27.23 9.77
C SER A 632 25.34 -26.48 10.47
N LEU A 633 26.07 -27.19 11.34
CA LEU A 633 27.18 -26.65 12.11
C LEU A 633 28.37 -26.37 11.21
N LEU A 634 28.64 -27.30 10.29
CA LEU A 634 29.69 -27.16 9.29
C LEU A 634 29.40 -26.01 8.33
N LEU A 635 28.14 -25.74 8.00
CA LEU A 635 27.75 -24.59 7.18
C LEU A 635 27.97 -23.25 7.90
N VAL A 636 27.59 -23.15 9.19
CA VAL A 636 27.87 -21.94 9.99
C VAL A 636 29.36 -21.75 10.22
N LEU A 637 30.06 -22.80 10.63
CA LEU A 637 31.50 -22.77 10.85
C LEU A 637 32.23 -22.39 9.56
N GLY A 638 31.82 -22.96 8.42
CA GLY A 638 32.35 -22.60 7.12
C GLY A 638 32.16 -21.12 6.78
N ARG A 639 30.98 -20.55 7.05
CA ARG A 639 30.74 -19.11 6.86
C ARG A 639 31.60 -18.24 7.77
N VAL A 640 31.75 -18.61 9.05
CA VAL A 640 32.60 -17.90 10.01
C VAL A 640 34.07 -17.96 9.60
N LEU A 641 34.57 -19.13 9.20
CA LEU A 641 35.95 -19.32 8.74
C LEU A 641 36.24 -18.56 7.44
N LEU A 642 35.25 -18.43 6.56
CA LEU A 642 35.34 -17.65 5.33
C LEU A 642 35.08 -16.14 5.53
N ALA A 643 34.96 -15.68 6.79
CA ALA A 643 34.67 -14.30 7.17
C ALA A 643 33.39 -13.72 6.54
N ASN A 644 32.41 -14.57 6.24
CA ASN A 644 31.09 -14.14 5.79
C ASN A 644 30.24 -13.72 7.01
N GLU A 645 29.37 -12.72 6.86
CA GLU A 645 28.48 -12.30 7.93
C GLU A 645 27.43 -13.40 8.23
N VAL A 646 27.34 -13.80 9.50
CA VAL A 646 26.29 -14.69 10.02
C VAL A 646 25.40 -13.86 10.95
N SER A 647 24.08 -13.94 10.76
CA SER A 647 23.17 -13.17 11.60
C SER A 647 23.20 -13.68 13.05
N LYS A 648 22.97 -12.77 14.02
CA LYS A 648 22.92 -13.14 15.45
C LYS A 648 21.92 -14.27 15.76
N HIS A 649 20.84 -14.33 14.98
CA HIS A 649 19.78 -15.33 15.13
C HIS A 649 20.16 -16.68 14.52
N GLU A 650 20.85 -16.70 13.38
CA GLU A 650 21.41 -17.93 12.82
C GLU A 650 22.46 -18.54 13.75
N PHE A 651 23.34 -17.71 14.31
CA PHE A 651 24.34 -18.18 15.27
C PHE A 651 23.69 -18.73 16.55
N ALA A 652 22.74 -17.99 17.13
CA ALA A 652 22.02 -18.42 18.33
C ALA A 652 21.17 -19.67 18.09
N GLY A 653 20.38 -19.70 17.01
CA GLY A 653 19.53 -20.84 16.67
C GLY A 653 20.33 -22.10 16.34
N THR A 654 21.45 -21.95 15.64
CA THR A 654 22.40 -23.07 15.42
C THR A 654 22.97 -23.55 16.75
N GLY A 655 23.43 -22.64 17.62
CA GLY A 655 23.93 -22.99 18.95
C GLY A 655 22.92 -23.76 19.80
N VAL A 656 21.66 -23.30 19.84
CA VAL A 656 20.56 -23.99 20.54
C VAL A 656 20.28 -25.37 19.93
N GLY A 657 20.29 -25.48 18.60
CA GLY A 657 20.15 -26.76 17.89
C GLY A 657 21.26 -27.75 18.24
N ILE A 658 22.52 -27.30 18.37
CA ILE A 658 23.64 -28.14 18.84
C ILE A 658 23.36 -28.66 20.24
N VAL A 659 23.03 -27.77 21.17
CA VAL A 659 22.79 -28.14 22.57
C VAL A 659 21.64 -29.15 22.65
N GLY A 660 20.58 -28.97 21.86
CA GLY A 660 19.49 -29.92 21.74
C GLY A 660 19.93 -31.28 21.19
N GLY A 661 20.74 -31.32 20.13
CA GLY A 661 21.28 -32.55 19.57
C GLY A 661 22.20 -33.31 20.54
N VAL A 662 23.05 -32.59 21.26
CA VAL A 662 23.92 -33.16 22.30
C VAL A 662 23.10 -33.71 23.47
N LEU A 663 22.08 -32.97 23.93
CA LEU A 663 21.19 -33.42 25.01
C LEU A 663 20.40 -34.67 24.61
N ALA A 664 19.97 -34.76 23.35
CA ALA A 664 19.28 -35.94 22.83
C ALA A 664 20.18 -37.19 22.78
N ALA A 665 21.49 -37.01 22.60
CA ALA A 665 22.49 -38.09 22.58
C ALA A 665 22.91 -38.60 23.98
N PHE A 666 22.55 -37.89 25.06
CA PHE A 666 22.92 -38.29 26.42
C PHE A 666 22.02 -39.40 27.02
N ASP A 667 20.91 -39.74 26.38
CA ASP A 667 19.98 -40.77 26.86
C ASP A 667 20.52 -42.18 26.55
N GLN A 668 21.41 -42.68 27.42
CA GLN A 668 21.86 -44.07 27.37
C GLN A 668 20.78 -44.98 27.96
N SER A 669 19.76 -45.32 27.17
CA SER A 669 18.87 -46.42 27.53
C SER A 669 19.65 -47.73 27.45
N SER A 670 20.08 -48.20 28.61
CA SER A 670 20.65 -49.51 28.88
C SER A 670 19.61 -50.60 28.63
N VAL A 671 19.38 -50.94 27.36
CA VAL A 671 18.54 -52.08 26.98
C VAL A 671 19.45 -53.16 26.40
N GLN A 672 19.76 -54.14 27.25
CA GLN A 672 20.31 -55.44 26.85
C GLN A 672 19.21 -56.24 26.14
N ASP A 673 18.96 -55.96 24.86
CA ASP A 673 18.29 -56.90 23.95
C ASP A 673 19.21 -57.17 22.76
N SER A 674 19.45 -58.44 22.45
CA SER A 674 20.53 -58.91 21.56
C SER A 674 20.36 -58.57 20.07
N ASN A 675 19.31 -57.86 19.68
CA ASN A 675 18.97 -57.56 18.28
C ASN A 675 18.99 -56.06 17.94
N ILE A 676 19.40 -55.18 18.87
CA ILE A 676 19.47 -53.73 18.65
C ILE A 676 20.94 -53.29 18.63
N VAL A 677 21.36 -52.60 17.56
CA VAL A 677 22.73 -52.07 17.41
C VAL A 677 22.99 -51.01 18.49
N GLY A 678 23.98 -51.26 19.35
CA GLY A 678 24.38 -50.35 20.43
C GLY A 678 25.17 -49.13 19.94
N VAL A 679 25.42 -48.18 20.83
CA VAL A 679 26.18 -46.95 20.54
C VAL A 679 27.67 -47.28 20.27
N SER A 680 28.26 -46.69 19.22
CA SER A 680 29.66 -46.90 18.84
C SER A 680 30.34 -45.60 18.41
N ALA A 681 31.46 -45.26 19.05
CA ALA A 681 32.24 -44.08 18.71
C ALA A 681 32.81 -44.10 17.28
N PHE A 682 33.09 -45.30 16.73
CA PHE A 682 33.56 -45.44 15.35
C PHE A 682 32.43 -45.22 14.34
N GLY A 683 31.22 -45.69 14.66
CA GLY A 683 30.00 -45.39 13.90
C GLY A 683 29.71 -43.89 13.86
N ASP A 684 29.79 -43.23 15.02
CA ASP A 684 29.54 -41.80 15.19
C ASP A 684 30.56 -40.93 14.40
N PHE A 685 31.84 -41.32 14.38
CA PHE A 685 32.86 -40.63 13.57
C PHE A 685 32.56 -40.70 12.06
N VAL A 686 32.17 -41.88 11.56
CA VAL A 686 31.84 -42.04 10.14
C VAL A 686 30.58 -41.26 9.76
N ALA A 687 29.58 -41.19 10.66
CA ALA A 687 28.41 -40.33 10.47
C ALA A 687 28.79 -38.83 10.36
N LEU A 688 29.77 -38.37 11.15
CA LEU A 688 30.28 -37.01 11.07
C LEU A 688 31.01 -36.72 9.73
N VAL A 689 31.73 -37.70 9.18
CA VAL A 689 32.30 -37.58 7.82
C VAL A 689 31.19 -37.44 6.78
N GLY A 690 30.08 -38.16 6.95
CA GLY A 690 28.87 -38.00 6.16
C GLY A 690 28.32 -36.58 6.17
N ALA A 691 28.28 -35.94 7.34
CA ALA A 691 27.83 -34.55 7.47
C ALA A 691 28.66 -33.56 6.63
N ILE A 692 29.96 -33.79 6.44
CA ILE A 692 30.78 -32.97 5.52
C ILE A 692 30.28 -33.13 4.08
N GLY A 693 29.98 -34.37 3.67
CA GLY A 693 29.34 -34.66 2.39
C GLY A 693 27.98 -33.96 2.24
N GLY A 694 27.14 -33.99 3.29
CA GLY A 694 25.84 -33.31 3.31
C GLY A 694 25.95 -31.79 3.13
N ALA A 695 26.89 -31.14 3.82
CA ALA A 695 27.12 -29.69 3.69
C ALA A 695 27.57 -29.29 2.28
N LEU A 696 28.52 -30.04 1.69
CA LEU A 696 29.00 -29.82 0.32
C LEU A 696 27.91 -30.12 -0.72
N TYR A 697 27.07 -31.13 -0.46
CA TYR A 697 25.94 -31.49 -1.31
C TYR A 697 24.91 -30.36 -1.36
N LEU A 698 24.40 -29.90 -0.21
CA LEU A 698 23.35 -28.87 -0.17
C LEU A 698 23.81 -27.54 -0.77
N THR A 699 25.07 -27.16 -0.55
CA THR A 699 25.64 -25.93 -1.13
C THR A 699 25.85 -26.05 -2.64
N SER A 700 26.40 -27.17 -3.12
CA SER A 700 26.62 -27.38 -4.56
C SER A 700 25.30 -27.50 -5.33
N VAL A 701 24.30 -28.20 -4.77
CA VAL A 701 22.98 -28.38 -5.39
C VAL A 701 22.21 -27.06 -5.47
N LYS A 702 22.29 -26.19 -4.46
CA LYS A 702 21.67 -24.85 -4.49
C LYS A 702 22.14 -24.03 -5.69
N GLU A 703 23.44 -24.09 -5.98
CA GLU A 703 24.02 -23.38 -7.13
C GLU A 703 23.54 -23.95 -8.45
N ILE A 704 23.55 -25.28 -8.62
CA ILE A 704 23.11 -25.94 -9.86
C ILE A 704 21.63 -25.72 -10.14
N ARG A 705 20.80 -25.79 -9.08
CA ARG A 705 19.34 -25.67 -9.14
C ARG A 705 18.87 -24.30 -9.65
N ARG A 706 19.70 -23.26 -9.60
CA ARG A 706 19.37 -21.95 -10.19
C ARG A 706 19.19 -22.04 -11.71
N ASP A 707 19.96 -22.93 -12.35
CA ASP A 707 20.07 -23.00 -13.81
C ASP A 707 19.49 -24.29 -14.40
N VAL A 708 19.15 -25.29 -13.57
CA VAL A 708 18.72 -26.62 -14.00
C VAL A 708 17.47 -27.06 -13.25
N ASP A 709 16.51 -27.63 -14.00
CA ASP A 709 15.29 -28.23 -13.46
C ASP A 709 15.59 -29.34 -12.45
N VAL A 710 14.80 -29.38 -11.37
CA VAL A 710 15.01 -30.31 -10.24
C VAL A 710 15.00 -31.79 -10.66
N PRO A 711 14.06 -32.29 -11.49
CA PRO A 711 14.08 -33.70 -11.92
C PRO A 711 15.34 -34.05 -12.71
N VAL A 712 15.82 -33.14 -13.58
CA VAL A 712 17.04 -33.34 -14.38
C VAL A 712 18.27 -33.41 -13.45
N LEU A 713 18.35 -32.47 -12.52
CA LEU A 713 19.43 -32.41 -11.51
C LEU A 713 19.52 -33.70 -10.69
N ILE A 714 18.39 -34.17 -10.14
CA ILE A 714 18.39 -35.35 -9.28
C ILE A 714 18.62 -36.62 -10.09
N THR A 715 18.10 -36.71 -11.32
CA THR A 715 18.40 -37.85 -12.22
C THR A 715 19.90 -37.97 -12.46
N ALA A 716 20.59 -36.86 -12.74
CA ALA A 716 22.04 -36.87 -12.95
C ALA A 716 22.81 -37.31 -11.71
N ILE A 717 22.44 -36.78 -10.53
CA ILE A 717 23.06 -37.14 -9.25
C ILE A 717 22.83 -38.62 -8.93
N PHE A 718 21.59 -39.11 -9.01
CA PHE A 718 21.27 -40.52 -8.72
C PHE A 718 21.91 -41.47 -9.74
N GLY A 719 22.01 -41.06 -11.01
CA GLY A 719 22.68 -41.82 -12.06
C GLY A 719 24.15 -42.03 -11.72
N LEU A 720 24.87 -40.95 -11.41
CA LEU A 720 26.28 -41.03 -11.05
C LEU A 720 26.50 -41.74 -9.71
N THR A 721 25.65 -41.50 -8.70
CA THR A 721 25.71 -42.22 -7.43
C THR A 721 25.49 -43.72 -7.60
N THR A 722 24.58 -44.16 -8.48
CA THR A 722 24.37 -45.59 -8.80
C THR A 722 25.65 -46.22 -9.37
N LEU A 723 26.37 -45.50 -10.25
CA LEU A 723 27.66 -45.97 -10.78
C LEU A 723 28.75 -46.06 -9.71
N LEU A 724 28.75 -45.14 -8.74
CA LEU A 724 29.72 -45.12 -7.63
C LEU A 724 29.55 -46.27 -6.62
N HIS A 725 28.44 -47.01 -6.64
CA HIS A 725 28.27 -48.20 -5.78
C HIS A 725 29.17 -49.36 -6.19
N PHE A 726 29.45 -49.56 -7.49
CA PHE A 726 30.25 -50.69 -7.95
C PHE A 726 31.71 -50.68 -7.44
N PRO A 727 32.42 -49.53 -7.43
CA PRO A 727 33.71 -49.43 -6.74
C PRO A 727 33.64 -49.80 -5.26
N VAL A 728 32.57 -49.44 -4.57
CA VAL A 728 32.38 -49.76 -3.14
C VAL A 728 32.11 -51.25 -2.95
N PHE A 729 31.27 -51.88 -3.77
CA PHE A 729 31.07 -53.33 -3.77
C PHE A 729 32.38 -54.08 -3.99
N ALA A 730 33.21 -53.61 -4.92
CA ALA A 730 34.52 -54.21 -5.18
C ALA A 730 35.49 -54.02 -3.98
N LEU A 731 35.54 -52.82 -3.39
CA LEU A 731 36.43 -52.50 -2.27
C LEU A 731 36.06 -53.28 -1.00
N LEU A 732 34.77 -53.38 -0.69
CA LEU A 732 34.24 -54.05 0.50
C LEU A 732 33.95 -55.54 0.26
N LYS A 733 34.19 -56.04 -0.96
CA LYS A 733 33.94 -57.44 -1.37
C LYS A 733 32.50 -57.89 -1.12
N ILE A 734 31.54 -56.99 -1.37
CA ILE A 734 30.11 -57.28 -1.24
C ILE A 734 29.68 -58.11 -2.45
N PRO A 735 29.12 -59.32 -2.26
CA PRO A 735 28.69 -60.17 -3.36
C PRO A 735 27.47 -59.55 -4.05
N TYR A 736 27.49 -59.50 -5.39
CA TYR A 736 26.35 -59.06 -6.17
C TYR A 736 26.17 -59.92 -7.44
N THR A 737 24.92 -60.16 -7.84
CA THR A 737 24.55 -60.91 -9.05
C THR A 737 23.44 -60.20 -9.81
N PHE A 738 23.40 -60.38 -11.14
CA PHE A 738 22.27 -59.95 -11.96
C PHE A 738 21.09 -60.91 -11.81
N SER A 739 20.42 -60.87 -10.66
CA SER A 739 19.30 -61.73 -10.31
C SER A 739 18.27 -60.97 -9.46
N THR A 740 17.12 -61.61 -9.24
CA THR A 740 16.09 -61.17 -8.29
C THR A 740 16.26 -61.82 -6.91
N ASP A 741 17.45 -62.34 -6.61
CA ASP A 741 17.78 -62.87 -5.28
C ASP A 741 17.72 -61.74 -4.25
N ILE A 742 17.10 -62.00 -3.10
CA ILE A 742 16.87 -61.01 -2.05
C ILE A 742 18.18 -60.62 -1.36
N GLU A 743 19.15 -61.51 -1.24
CA GLU A 743 20.38 -61.23 -0.46
C GLU A 743 21.49 -60.60 -1.31
N ILE A 744 21.62 -61.02 -2.57
CA ILE A 744 22.75 -60.65 -3.45
C ILE A 744 22.33 -60.11 -4.82
N GLY A 745 21.03 -60.07 -5.12
CA GLY A 745 20.53 -59.67 -6.43
C GLY A 745 20.48 -58.15 -6.61
N LEU A 746 20.97 -57.65 -7.74
CA LEU A 746 20.81 -56.23 -8.11
C LEU A 746 19.32 -55.83 -8.29
N PHE A 747 18.45 -56.81 -8.55
CA PHE A 747 16.99 -56.63 -8.65
C PHE A 747 16.24 -57.38 -7.54
N GLY A 748 16.90 -57.64 -6.40
CA GLY A 748 16.32 -58.38 -5.27
C GLY A 748 15.06 -57.74 -4.69
N TRP A 749 14.93 -56.41 -4.77
CA TRP A 749 13.71 -55.69 -4.39
C TRP A 749 12.47 -56.13 -5.18
N ALA A 750 12.63 -56.64 -6.42
CA ALA A 750 11.55 -57.18 -7.24
C ALA A 750 11.29 -58.68 -7.03
N GLY A 751 12.11 -59.35 -6.21
CA GLY A 751 12.02 -60.78 -5.95
C GLY A 751 10.81 -61.21 -5.12
N SER A 752 10.21 -60.29 -4.33
CA SER A 752 8.99 -60.55 -3.56
C SER A 752 8.01 -59.37 -3.62
N PRO A 753 6.68 -59.60 -3.58
CA PRO A 753 5.70 -58.51 -3.56
C PRO A 753 5.87 -57.55 -2.38
N HIS A 754 6.24 -58.06 -1.21
CA HIS A 754 6.46 -57.25 0.00
C HIS A 754 7.70 -56.36 -0.14
N GLY A 755 8.82 -56.89 -0.64
CA GLY A 755 10.03 -56.11 -0.90
C GLY A 755 9.80 -55.01 -1.95
N ALA A 756 9.05 -55.34 -3.00
CA ALA A 756 8.71 -54.38 -4.05
C ALA A 756 7.83 -53.25 -3.54
N LEU A 757 6.89 -53.52 -2.62
CA LEU A 757 6.06 -52.49 -1.99
C LEU A 757 6.87 -51.54 -1.09
N ILE A 758 7.83 -52.07 -0.32
CA ILE A 758 8.73 -51.24 0.49
C ILE A 758 9.58 -50.35 -0.42
N GLU A 759 10.15 -50.92 -1.48
CA GLU A 759 10.98 -50.16 -2.41
C GLU A 759 10.16 -49.08 -3.15
N LEU A 760 8.93 -49.41 -3.55
CA LEU A 760 8.00 -48.46 -4.15
C LEU A 760 7.69 -47.29 -3.20
N TYR A 761 7.50 -47.57 -1.90
CA TYR A 761 7.34 -46.53 -0.88
C TYR A 761 8.59 -45.63 -0.77
N ILE A 762 9.79 -46.22 -0.73
CA ILE A 762 11.05 -45.48 -0.67
C ILE A 762 11.23 -44.58 -1.90
N VAL A 763 10.87 -45.06 -3.08
CA VAL A 763 10.94 -44.27 -4.32
C VAL A 763 9.89 -43.15 -4.31
N LEU A 764 8.60 -43.47 -4.17
CA LEU A 764 7.53 -42.49 -4.34
C LEU A 764 7.43 -41.49 -3.18
N ILE A 765 7.59 -41.95 -1.93
CA ILE A 765 7.46 -41.07 -0.77
C ILE A 765 8.83 -40.50 -0.40
N CYS A 766 9.78 -41.35 -0.04
CA CYS A 766 11.03 -40.85 0.52
C CYS A 766 11.93 -40.14 -0.52
N THR A 767 11.85 -40.53 -1.80
CA THR A 767 12.68 -39.93 -2.86
C THR A 767 11.94 -38.81 -3.60
N ILE A 768 10.75 -39.06 -4.16
CA ILE A 768 10.02 -38.02 -4.92
C ILE A 768 9.45 -36.93 -4.00
N VAL A 769 8.76 -37.29 -2.91
CA VAL A 769 8.24 -36.27 -1.99
C VAL A 769 9.34 -35.72 -1.09
N GLY A 770 10.20 -36.60 -0.58
CA GLY A 770 11.29 -36.24 0.34
C GLY A 770 12.47 -35.54 -0.33
N THR A 771 13.27 -36.30 -1.08
CA THR A 771 14.55 -35.80 -1.63
C THR A 771 14.34 -34.71 -2.68
N LEU A 772 13.40 -34.93 -3.62
CA LEU A 772 13.02 -33.92 -4.61
C LEU A 772 12.38 -32.70 -3.95
N GLY A 773 11.62 -32.89 -2.87
CA GLY A 773 11.01 -31.79 -2.11
C GLY A 773 12.06 -30.91 -1.43
N TYR A 774 13.03 -31.47 -0.71
CA TYR A 774 14.14 -30.70 -0.11
C TYR A 774 14.95 -29.93 -1.15
N VAL A 775 15.28 -30.58 -2.27
CA VAL A 775 15.98 -29.88 -3.37
C VAL A 775 15.06 -28.86 -4.04
N GLY A 776 13.75 -29.12 -4.11
CA GLY A 776 12.75 -28.19 -4.60
C GLY A 776 12.68 -26.92 -3.77
N VAL A 777 12.68 -27.02 -2.44
CA VAL A 777 12.56 -25.88 -1.52
C VAL A 777 13.84 -25.06 -1.38
N LEU A 778 14.99 -25.54 -1.87
CA LEU A 778 16.18 -24.70 -2.09
C LEU A 778 15.90 -23.53 -3.06
N LYS A 779 14.71 -23.44 -3.69
CA LYS A 779 14.26 -22.18 -4.34
C LYS A 779 14.11 -21.05 -3.35
N TYR A 780 13.48 -21.38 -2.23
CA TYR A 780 12.91 -20.43 -1.28
C TYR A 780 13.80 -20.27 -0.07
N PHE A 781 14.50 -21.33 0.34
CA PHE A 781 15.34 -21.35 1.52
C PHE A 781 16.82 -21.49 1.17
N ASP A 782 17.66 -20.93 2.03
CA ASP A 782 19.09 -21.18 2.00
C ASP A 782 19.43 -22.59 2.51
N PRO A 783 20.54 -23.19 2.04
CA PRO A 783 20.99 -24.52 2.48
C PRO A 783 21.01 -24.70 4.01
N ILE A 784 21.38 -23.64 4.74
CA ILE A 784 21.43 -23.65 6.20
C ILE A 784 20.05 -23.86 6.85
N VAL A 785 18.98 -23.29 6.27
CA VAL A 785 17.63 -23.41 6.82
C VAL A 785 17.14 -24.85 6.67
N ILE A 786 17.31 -25.44 5.48
CA ILE A 786 16.94 -26.84 5.23
C ILE A 786 17.76 -27.76 6.14
N SER A 787 19.05 -27.50 6.26
CA SER A 787 19.94 -28.26 7.14
C SER A 787 19.51 -28.25 8.62
N ILE A 788 19.07 -27.10 9.12
CA ILE A 788 18.56 -26.99 10.50
C ILE A 788 17.20 -27.69 10.65
N VAL A 789 16.37 -27.73 9.60
CA VAL A 789 15.13 -28.51 9.60
C VAL A 789 15.43 -30.01 9.62
N MET A 790 16.46 -30.45 8.90
CA MET A 790 16.93 -31.85 8.93
C MET A 790 17.38 -32.29 10.33
N LEU A 791 17.79 -31.38 11.23
CA LEU A 791 18.04 -31.73 12.64
C LEU A 791 16.81 -32.27 13.38
N ALA A 792 15.59 -32.01 12.89
CA ALA A 792 14.36 -32.56 13.45
C ALA A 792 14.04 -33.98 12.96
N GLU A 793 14.74 -34.48 11.94
CA GLU A 793 14.57 -35.85 11.42
C GLU A 793 14.75 -36.97 12.46
N PRO A 794 15.77 -36.94 13.36
CA PRO A 794 15.94 -37.99 14.37
C PRO A 794 14.69 -38.14 15.25
N ILE A 795 14.01 -37.03 15.56
CA ILE A 795 12.81 -37.00 16.42
C ILE A 795 11.66 -37.74 15.73
N LEU A 796 11.42 -37.42 14.45
CA LEU A 796 10.36 -38.03 13.65
C LEU A 796 10.69 -39.48 13.28
N ALA A 797 11.96 -39.78 13.00
CA ALA A 797 12.43 -41.15 12.77
C ALA A 797 12.19 -42.03 14.01
N CYS A 798 12.53 -41.53 15.20
CA CYS A 798 12.25 -42.22 16.47
C CYS A 798 10.75 -42.45 16.69
N LEU A 799 9.91 -41.44 16.44
CA LEU A 799 8.45 -41.58 16.51
C LEU A 799 7.94 -42.69 15.57
N PHE A 800 8.40 -42.71 14.32
CA PHE A 800 8.02 -43.76 13.36
C PHE A 800 8.55 -45.14 13.77
N GLY A 801 9.77 -45.20 14.31
CA GLY A 801 10.39 -46.41 14.85
C GLY A 801 9.58 -47.02 15.98
N VAL A 802 9.12 -46.21 16.94
CA VAL A 802 8.26 -46.65 18.05
C VAL A 802 6.91 -47.13 17.55
N VAL A 803 6.26 -46.40 16.63
CA VAL A 803 4.94 -46.78 16.07
C VAL A 803 4.99 -48.12 15.34
N LEU A 804 6.10 -48.42 14.66
CA LEU A 804 6.30 -49.67 13.92
C LEU A 804 6.97 -50.77 14.76
N ASN A 805 7.16 -50.56 16.08
CA ASN A 805 7.84 -51.46 17.01
C ASN A 805 9.26 -51.87 16.55
N VAL A 806 9.97 -50.95 15.90
CA VAL A 806 11.37 -51.09 15.48
C VAL A 806 12.32 -50.37 16.45
N GLU A 807 11.80 -49.50 17.32
CA GLU A 807 12.59 -48.70 18.27
C GLU A 807 11.91 -48.61 19.64
N ALA A 808 12.70 -48.41 20.70
CA ALA A 808 12.22 -48.25 22.07
C ALA A 808 11.71 -46.82 22.35
N ILE A 809 10.87 -46.67 23.38
CA ILE A 809 10.32 -45.36 23.76
C ILE A 809 11.47 -44.43 24.22
N PRO A 810 11.58 -43.21 23.66
CA PRO A 810 12.65 -42.27 24.02
C PRO A 810 12.50 -41.80 25.48
N GLY A 811 13.64 -41.60 26.14
CA GLY A 811 13.66 -41.05 27.50
C GLY A 811 13.52 -39.53 27.54
N LEU A 812 13.51 -38.97 28.75
CA LEU A 812 13.23 -37.55 28.98
C LEU A 812 14.30 -36.62 28.39
N CYS A 813 15.56 -37.06 28.32
CA CYS A 813 16.65 -36.27 27.73
C CYS A 813 16.49 -36.15 26.21
N THR A 814 16.07 -37.24 25.54
CA THR A 814 15.74 -37.22 24.11
C THR A 814 14.58 -36.29 23.80
N ILE A 815 13.52 -36.28 24.62
CA ILE A 815 12.37 -35.37 24.45
C ILE A 815 12.79 -33.91 24.68
N ALA A 816 13.58 -33.62 25.71
CA ALA A 816 14.08 -32.27 25.98
C ALA A 816 15.01 -31.76 24.86
N GLY A 817 15.92 -32.61 24.37
CA GLY A 817 16.78 -32.30 23.23
C GLY A 817 15.98 -32.03 21.96
N ALA A 818 14.94 -32.83 21.70
CA ALA A 818 14.02 -32.65 20.58
C ALA A 818 13.31 -31.28 20.59
N LEU A 819 12.81 -30.84 21.75
CA LEU A 819 12.19 -29.52 21.91
C LEU A 819 13.17 -28.37 21.66
N LEU A 820 14.42 -28.50 22.12
CA LEU A 820 15.46 -27.50 21.88
C LEU A 820 15.82 -27.40 20.39
N ILE A 821 15.93 -28.52 19.68
CA ILE A 821 16.16 -28.54 18.24
C ILE A 821 15.03 -27.79 17.51
N LEU A 822 13.77 -28.12 17.80
CA LEU A 822 12.60 -27.45 17.19
C LEU A 822 12.60 -25.94 17.45
N PHE A 823 12.97 -25.53 18.67
CA PHE A 823 13.08 -24.11 19.03
C PHE A 823 14.23 -23.40 18.29
N GLY A 824 15.39 -24.03 18.19
CA GLY A 824 16.52 -23.53 17.39
C GLY A 824 16.15 -23.35 15.92
N THR A 825 15.45 -24.34 15.33
CA THR A 825 14.93 -24.27 13.96
C THR A 825 13.95 -23.12 13.77
N PHE A 826 13.01 -22.93 14.70
CA PHE A 826 12.03 -21.84 14.63
C PHE A 826 12.69 -20.45 14.61
N LEU A 827 13.72 -20.22 15.45
CA LEU A 827 14.43 -18.94 15.51
C LEU A 827 15.09 -18.57 14.17
N VAL A 828 15.69 -19.55 13.49
CA VAL A 828 16.36 -19.32 12.20
C VAL A 828 15.35 -19.15 11.06
N VAL A 829 14.32 -19.99 11.00
CA VAL A 829 13.28 -19.93 9.96
C VAL A 829 12.51 -18.61 10.00
N LYS A 830 12.18 -18.10 11.19
CA LYS A 830 11.44 -16.83 11.34
C LYS A 830 12.23 -15.64 10.78
N LYS A 831 13.56 -15.63 10.93
CA LYS A 831 14.38 -14.51 10.46
C LYS A 831 14.68 -14.57 8.96
N ASN A 832 14.85 -15.78 8.41
CA ASN A 832 15.16 -16.00 6.99
C ASN A 832 13.91 -16.10 6.08
N GLY A 833 12.71 -15.88 6.63
CA GLY A 833 11.46 -15.92 5.86
C GLY A 833 11.23 -14.72 4.93
N SER A 834 12.04 -13.68 5.02
CA SER A 834 11.96 -12.48 4.18
C SER A 834 13.33 -11.97 3.77
N SER A 835 13.47 -11.53 2.52
CA SER A 835 14.69 -10.91 1.98
C SER A 835 14.33 -9.66 1.18
N THR A 836 15.19 -8.64 1.20
CA THR A 836 15.00 -7.44 0.38
C THR A 836 15.97 -7.51 -0.79
N GLU A 837 15.41 -7.59 -1.99
CA GLU A 837 16.15 -7.46 -3.24
C GLU A 837 16.26 -5.98 -3.60
N VAL A 838 17.47 -5.51 -3.88
CA VAL A 838 17.73 -4.12 -4.26
C VAL A 838 18.16 -4.11 -5.72
N ILE A 839 17.42 -3.39 -6.55
CA ILE A 839 17.61 -3.36 -8.00
C ILE A 839 17.89 -1.92 -8.43
N ASN A 840 19.01 -1.68 -9.10
CA ASN A 840 19.32 -0.35 -9.63
C ASN A 840 18.37 -0.02 -10.79
N ALA A 841 17.63 1.07 -10.65
CA ALA A 841 16.62 1.53 -11.60
C ALA A 841 16.90 2.95 -12.13
N THR A 842 18.13 3.43 -11.97
CA THR A 842 18.53 4.78 -12.38
C THR A 842 18.31 5.01 -13.88
N ASP A 843 18.52 3.97 -14.70
CA ASP A 843 18.29 4.03 -16.14
C ASP A 843 16.80 4.24 -16.52
N ALA A 844 15.87 3.94 -15.61
CA ALA A 844 14.43 4.21 -15.82
C ALA A 844 14.05 5.66 -15.53
N MET A 845 14.95 6.46 -14.97
CA MET A 845 14.73 7.87 -14.65
C MET A 845 15.19 8.78 -15.79
N SER A 846 14.47 9.86 -16.03
CA SER A 846 14.81 10.92 -17.00
C SER A 846 14.88 12.31 -16.34
N ALA A 847 15.55 13.24 -17.03
CA ALA A 847 16.14 14.47 -16.46
C ALA A 847 15.19 15.39 -15.65
N SER A 848 15.81 16.11 -14.70
CA SER A 848 15.18 17.06 -13.78
C SER A 848 14.69 18.34 -14.51
N THR A 849 13.49 18.83 -14.18
CA THR A 849 13.04 20.16 -14.63
C THR A 849 13.27 21.22 -13.56
N LYS A 850 14.14 22.18 -13.85
CA LYS A 850 14.03 23.57 -13.39
C LYS A 850 14.49 24.44 -14.54
N GLY A 851 13.83 25.56 -14.80
CA GLY A 851 14.30 26.51 -15.80
C GLY A 851 15.72 26.94 -15.48
N PHE A 852 16.72 26.42 -16.19
CA PHE A 852 18.12 26.84 -16.12
C PHE A 852 18.88 26.35 -17.36
N ASP A 853 19.61 27.29 -17.96
CA ASP A 853 20.62 27.06 -18.97
C ASP A 853 21.72 26.11 -18.48
N PHE A 854 22.21 25.24 -19.36
CA PHE A 854 23.59 24.77 -19.31
C PHE A 854 24.44 25.65 -20.22
N PRO A 855 25.53 26.29 -19.76
CA PRO A 855 26.53 26.84 -20.69
C PRO A 855 27.29 25.69 -21.38
N PRO A 856 27.84 25.93 -22.59
CA PRO A 856 28.37 24.87 -23.44
C PRO A 856 29.78 24.47 -23.01
N THR A 857 30.08 23.17 -23.07
CA THR A 857 31.45 22.72 -23.38
C THR A 857 31.43 21.35 -24.06
N ILE A 858 31.27 21.41 -25.39
CA ILE A 858 31.86 20.42 -26.28
C ILE A 858 33.38 20.67 -26.24
N SER A 859 34.14 19.86 -25.51
CA SER A 859 35.55 19.65 -25.84
C SER A 859 35.63 18.48 -26.82
N ALA A 860 35.38 18.77 -28.09
CA ALA A 860 35.76 17.88 -29.16
C ALA A 860 37.28 17.73 -29.14
N SER A 861 37.72 16.48 -29.04
CA SER A 861 39.10 16.09 -29.33
C SER A 861 39.49 16.62 -30.71
N LYS A 862 40.50 17.48 -30.78
CA LYS A 862 41.28 17.64 -32.01
C LYS A 862 42.08 16.36 -32.25
N LYS A 863 42.10 15.93 -33.51
CA LYS A 863 43.18 15.14 -34.09
C LYS A 863 44.53 15.84 -33.90
#